data_AF-A0A6G6KB28-F1
#
_entry.id   AF-A0A6G6KB28-F1
#
_cell.length_a   1.000
_cell.length_b   1.000
_cell.length_c   1.000
_cell.angle_alpha   90.00
_cell.angle_beta   90.00
_cell.angle_gamma   90.00
#
_symmetry.space_group_name_H-M   'P 1'
#
loop_
_entity.id
_entity.type
_entity.pdbx_description
1 polymer ?
#
loop_
_entity_poly.entity_id
_entity_poly.type
_entity_poly.pdbx_seq_one_letter_code
_entity_poly.pdbx_strand_id
1 'polypeptide(L)'
;MRPWISDREVLRHWLVEMGHHWLKAIAPLVKQRVLPARAEQCGPESDGSFCPDVFALARFGKLVEMREAGWDARFARRLLPFVSGDVAWEEVRNMQARFLSLPTLLQEDGELCRLASHGVAGARWIALLPTHRTEHAKMLLDTVLQLEGWKHVPKPGTHRLIATVQHISGPLDIAGRMRWAVDGLLKDAPYRWLAGTLHLAEKTGHFEQDIPKVEHCPSATRFAAFARMWNLAPQTTRDLWRAASLYPGVWEMLRGLTRRSWCARGTGTRKLWLWIAWFGDEKAKHMPGRWALLRAHWKTILNVTKETKRWKRWELIDFLRYGFDAKRAETEPEMGSDAFLWLRELRNAQTIDSGLRGDLLFRLLPCFLHQQRQQIATHFTRLLSATKKADRSFNFAYEMRSGAAWIPFIGRRACLFFLLREPRMFVKAFRLLGMLSHEAASRVAYVFAYHPLVTTKPDKCTLKELVIMVEAASPGRKHGIEIKERLQAHLANTKPQPPHLVKADHLELMQAWARLALEVLEELVQRELKLMFPILMRSGAREDTVLFLHTLDENQRKGRTLVRRHLEGLPPAKEHHPANRRWLGTLPSPTSSQWMGTFTRTRQISNLGEVTISVEQDPLEILRMGDYGHSCLGSGACNQYSAMTNAMEANKQVIYARDSAGRVVGRQLIAISEEKRLVCFMVYPSDVSDELETFFAAYDRDFATALQLPLETEKKYTMAAPLGLEWYDDGAWKVPENPAVAEATPLEP
;
A
#
# COMPACT_ATOMS: atom_id res chain seq x y z
N MET A 1 27.92 -7.67 -15.28
CA MET A 1 27.25 -7.87 -16.59
C MET A 1 26.11 -8.89 -16.55
N ARG A 2 26.28 -10.13 -16.05
CA ARG A 2 25.15 -11.10 -15.99
C ARG A 2 23.87 -10.63 -15.27
N PRO A 3 23.92 -9.85 -14.17
CA PRO A 3 22.69 -9.37 -13.52
C PRO A 3 21.95 -8.26 -14.30
N TRP A 4 22.60 -7.61 -15.28
CA TRP A 4 22.01 -6.53 -16.08
C TRP A 4 21.29 -7.02 -17.33
N ILE A 5 21.54 -8.26 -17.79
CA ILE A 5 21.00 -8.81 -19.05
C ILE A 5 19.63 -9.49 -18.83
N SER A 6 19.22 -9.75 -17.58
CA SER A 6 17.94 -10.40 -17.26
C SER A 6 16.72 -9.46 -17.34
N ASP A 7 16.93 -8.15 -17.42
CA ASP A 7 15.87 -7.17 -17.55
C ASP A 7 15.64 -6.81 -19.02
N ARG A 8 14.46 -7.15 -19.54
CA ARG A 8 14.08 -6.97 -20.95
C ARG A 8 13.92 -5.49 -21.33
N GLU A 9 13.58 -4.62 -20.39
CA GLU A 9 13.42 -3.19 -20.68
C GLU A 9 14.77 -2.48 -20.71
N VAL A 10 15.67 -2.82 -19.79
CA VAL A 10 17.06 -2.32 -19.78
C VAL A 10 17.79 -2.76 -21.05
N LEU A 11 17.61 -4.02 -21.46
CA LEU A 11 18.19 -4.53 -22.70
C LEU A 11 17.63 -3.81 -23.94
N ARG A 12 16.32 -3.50 -23.95
CA ARG A 12 15.67 -2.76 -25.04
C ARG A 12 16.19 -1.33 -25.15
N HIS A 13 16.31 -0.62 -24.03
CA HIS A 13 16.80 0.76 -24.01
C HIS A 13 18.26 0.82 -24.48
N TRP A 14 19.10 -0.10 -23.98
CA TRP A 14 20.51 -0.19 -24.36
C TRP A 14 20.71 -0.52 -25.85
N LEU A 15 19.91 -1.42 -26.44
CA LEU A 15 20.01 -1.76 -27.87
C LEU A 15 19.58 -0.62 -28.79
N VAL A 16 18.63 0.21 -28.37
CA VAL A 16 18.21 1.42 -29.11
C VAL A 16 19.29 2.49 -29.04
N GLU A 17 19.85 2.73 -27.85
CA GLU A 17 20.91 3.72 -27.65
C GLU A 17 22.20 3.34 -28.40
N MET A 18 22.53 2.04 -28.45
CA MET A 18 23.71 1.51 -29.12
C MET A 18 23.48 1.15 -30.60
N GLY A 19 22.34 1.50 -31.20
CA GLY A 19 22.01 1.15 -32.59
C GLY A 19 23.06 1.59 -33.62
N HIS A 20 23.70 2.75 -33.40
CA HIS A 20 24.81 3.27 -34.23
C HIS A 20 26.16 2.53 -34.01
N HIS A 21 26.21 1.64 -33.03
CA HIS A 21 27.34 0.79 -32.69
C HIS A 21 26.96 -0.70 -32.73
N TRP A 22 25.90 -1.06 -33.46
CA TRP A 22 25.31 -2.40 -33.52
C TRP A 22 26.35 -3.54 -33.59
N LEU A 23 27.30 -3.45 -34.51
CA LEU A 23 28.36 -4.46 -34.66
C LEU A 23 29.28 -4.54 -33.42
N LYS A 24 29.62 -3.41 -32.79
CA LYS A 24 30.40 -3.39 -31.54
C LYS A 24 29.60 -3.88 -30.33
N ALA A 25 28.28 -3.68 -30.32
CA ALA A 25 27.39 -4.10 -29.24
C ALA A 25 27.04 -5.59 -29.29
N ILE A 26 26.84 -6.14 -30.50
CA ILE A 26 26.41 -7.53 -30.72
C ILE A 26 27.58 -8.52 -30.73
N ALA A 27 28.75 -8.13 -31.23
CA ALA A 27 29.90 -9.03 -31.34
C ALA A 27 30.34 -9.68 -29.99
N PRO A 28 30.38 -8.96 -28.85
CA PRO A 28 30.66 -9.60 -27.56
C PRO A 28 29.59 -10.62 -27.14
N LEU A 29 28.32 -10.39 -27.47
CA LEU A 29 27.20 -11.27 -27.11
C LEU A 29 27.16 -12.53 -27.97
N VAL A 30 27.50 -12.43 -29.27
CA VAL A 30 27.66 -13.58 -30.15
C VAL A 30 28.91 -14.38 -29.77
N LYS A 31 30.04 -13.72 -29.47
CA LYS A 31 31.26 -14.38 -28.97
C LYS A 31 31.04 -15.13 -27.67
N GLN A 32 30.17 -14.63 -26.79
CA GLN A 32 29.77 -15.30 -25.54
C GLN A 32 28.62 -16.32 -25.71
N ARG A 33 28.16 -16.58 -26.95
CA ARG A 33 27.03 -17.47 -27.30
C ARG A 33 25.69 -17.10 -26.65
N VAL A 34 25.50 -15.84 -26.28
CA VAL A 34 24.22 -15.32 -25.78
C VAL A 34 23.22 -15.14 -26.93
N LEU A 35 23.71 -14.86 -28.14
CA LEU A 35 22.94 -14.72 -29.37
C LEU A 35 23.49 -15.65 -30.47
N PRO A 36 22.66 -16.10 -31.44
CA PRO A 36 23.13 -16.92 -32.56
C PRO A 36 24.01 -16.11 -33.52
N ALA A 37 24.98 -16.76 -34.17
CA ALA A 37 25.96 -16.12 -35.05
C ALA A 37 25.33 -15.24 -36.16
N ARG A 38 24.14 -15.60 -36.66
CA ARG A 38 23.38 -14.82 -37.64
C ARG A 38 22.96 -13.43 -37.17
N ALA A 39 22.98 -13.13 -35.87
CA ALA A 39 22.58 -11.83 -35.33
C ALA A 39 23.55 -10.70 -35.72
N GLU A 40 24.81 -11.01 -36.03
CA GLU A 40 25.78 -10.04 -36.58
C GLU A 40 25.38 -9.53 -37.97
N GLN A 41 24.56 -10.29 -38.71
CA GLN A 41 24.11 -9.95 -40.06
C GLN A 41 22.81 -9.13 -40.07
N CYS A 42 22.15 -8.95 -38.92
CA CYS A 42 20.87 -8.24 -38.80
C CYS A 42 21.02 -6.75 -38.45
N GLY A 43 22.11 -6.10 -38.89
CA GLY A 43 22.31 -4.67 -38.66
C GLY A 43 21.29 -3.81 -39.42
N PRO A 44 20.89 -2.65 -38.87
CA PRO A 44 20.05 -1.70 -39.61
C PRO A 44 20.81 -1.14 -40.81
N GLU A 45 20.13 -0.98 -41.95
CA GLU A 45 20.72 -0.25 -43.09
C GLU A 45 20.90 1.24 -42.73
N SER A 46 21.93 1.86 -43.31
CA SER A 46 22.47 3.17 -42.92
C SER A 46 21.55 4.38 -43.10
N ASP A 47 20.33 4.19 -43.62
CA ASP A 47 19.34 5.25 -43.78
C ASP A 47 18.23 5.25 -42.70
N GLY A 48 18.27 4.30 -41.75
CA GLY A 48 17.30 4.22 -40.66
C GLY A 48 15.92 3.69 -41.07
N SER A 49 15.73 3.22 -42.30
CA SER A 49 14.44 2.70 -42.79
C SER A 49 14.27 1.18 -42.64
N PHE A 50 15.33 0.47 -42.25
CA PHE A 50 15.31 -0.99 -42.16
C PHE A 50 15.71 -1.51 -40.77
N CYS A 51 14.74 -2.08 -40.06
CA CYS A 51 14.94 -3.01 -38.95
C CYS A 51 14.19 -4.31 -39.32
N PRO A 52 14.85 -5.47 -39.44
CA PRO A 52 14.15 -6.67 -39.82
C PRO A 52 13.41 -7.26 -38.61
N ASP A 53 12.10 -6.99 -38.48
CA ASP A 53 11.10 -7.96 -37.98
C ASP A 53 9.62 -7.58 -38.35
N VAL A 54 9.08 -8.28 -39.36
CA VAL A 54 7.74 -8.88 -39.63
C VAL A 54 6.42 -8.35 -39.03
N PHE A 55 6.38 -7.39 -38.10
CA PHE A 55 5.11 -6.72 -37.75
C PHE A 55 4.69 -5.67 -38.81
N ALA A 56 5.59 -5.36 -39.76
CA ALA A 56 5.42 -4.39 -40.84
C ALA A 56 4.29 -4.68 -41.86
N LEU A 57 3.27 -5.50 -41.58
CA LEU A 57 2.16 -5.69 -42.54
C LEU A 57 0.81 -6.03 -41.93
N ALA A 58 0.74 -6.27 -40.62
CA ALA A 58 -0.55 -6.44 -39.94
C ALA A 58 -1.31 -5.10 -39.76
N ARG A 59 -0.75 -3.96 -40.16
CA ARG A 59 -1.42 -2.66 -39.96
C ARG A 59 -1.35 -1.64 -41.09
N PHE A 60 -0.44 -1.75 -42.07
CA PHE A 60 -0.35 -0.72 -43.10
C PHE A 60 -1.47 -0.90 -44.14
N GLY A 61 -2.54 -0.14 -43.97
CA GLY A 61 -3.65 -0.04 -44.92
C GLY A 61 -3.24 0.52 -46.28
N LYS A 62 -2.76 -0.35 -47.17
CA LYS A 62 -2.81 -0.16 -48.62
C LYS A 62 -3.02 -1.49 -49.34
N LEU A 63 -3.95 -1.49 -50.28
CA LEU A 63 -4.23 -2.56 -51.23
C LEU A 63 -3.06 -2.67 -52.21
N VAL A 64 -2.40 -3.81 -52.23
CA VAL A 64 -1.45 -4.19 -53.29
C VAL A 64 -1.79 -5.62 -53.71
N GLU A 65 -1.81 -5.89 -55.01
CA GLU A 65 -2.09 -7.24 -55.51
C GLU A 65 -1.00 -8.22 -55.04
N MET A 66 -1.39 -9.42 -54.61
CA MET A 66 -0.49 -10.41 -53.96
C MET A 66 0.73 -10.79 -54.81
N ARG A 67 0.68 -10.60 -56.13
CA ARG A 67 1.77 -10.90 -57.05
C ARG A 67 2.91 -9.87 -56.95
N GLU A 68 2.60 -8.60 -56.68
CA GLU A 68 3.58 -7.53 -56.46
C GLU A 68 4.24 -7.65 -55.09
N ALA A 69 3.53 -8.25 -54.12
CA ALA A 69 4.08 -8.60 -52.81
C ALA A 69 5.00 -9.85 -52.83
N GLY A 70 5.16 -10.50 -53.99
CA GLY A 70 6.07 -11.64 -54.17
C GLY A 70 5.62 -12.93 -53.46
N TRP A 71 4.33 -13.06 -53.16
CA TRP A 71 3.84 -14.22 -52.40
C TRP A 71 3.67 -15.44 -53.29
N ASP A 72 4.25 -16.56 -52.88
CA ASP A 72 4.05 -17.83 -53.55
C ASP A 72 2.75 -18.54 -53.10
N ALA A 73 2.33 -19.52 -53.90
CA ALA A 73 1.11 -20.28 -53.67
C ALA A 73 1.10 -21.03 -52.32
N ARG A 74 2.27 -21.30 -51.74
CA ARG A 74 2.41 -22.01 -50.46
C ARG A 74 2.14 -21.08 -49.29
N PHE A 75 2.57 -19.82 -49.41
CA PHE A 75 2.34 -18.78 -48.42
C PHE A 75 0.86 -18.33 -48.41
N ALA A 76 0.24 -18.14 -49.58
CA ALA A 76 -1.18 -17.75 -49.68
C ALA A 76 -2.13 -18.82 -49.09
N ARG A 77 -1.87 -20.12 -49.34
CA ARG A 77 -2.67 -21.22 -48.77
C ARG A 77 -2.57 -21.33 -47.25
N ARG A 78 -1.44 -20.90 -46.64
CA ARG A 78 -1.32 -20.87 -45.16
C ARG A 78 -2.17 -19.78 -44.52
N LEU A 79 -2.45 -18.69 -45.24
CA LEU A 79 -3.20 -17.53 -44.73
C LEU A 79 -4.72 -17.63 -44.95
N LEU A 80 -5.18 -18.48 -45.88
CA LEU A 80 -6.60 -18.78 -46.11
C LEU A 80 -6.92 -20.23 -45.73
N PRO A 81 -6.91 -20.57 -44.42
CA PRO A 81 -6.91 -21.96 -43.95
C PRO A 81 -8.19 -22.75 -44.22
N PHE A 82 -9.22 -22.12 -44.80
CA PHE A 82 -10.48 -22.76 -45.18
C PHE A 82 -10.50 -23.24 -46.63
N VAL A 83 -9.47 -22.93 -47.42
CA VAL A 83 -9.23 -23.57 -48.72
C VAL A 83 -8.33 -24.78 -48.47
N SER A 84 -8.92 -25.88 -48.00
CA SER A 84 -8.22 -27.15 -47.81
C SER A 84 -8.70 -28.19 -48.82
N GLY A 85 -7.78 -28.71 -49.64
CA GLY A 85 -8.04 -29.65 -50.72
C GLY A 85 -7.37 -29.22 -52.02
N ASP A 86 -7.26 -30.13 -53.00
CA ASP A 86 -6.65 -29.93 -54.32
C ASP A 86 -7.44 -28.98 -55.23
N VAL A 87 -7.86 -27.83 -54.71
CA VAL A 87 -8.55 -26.79 -55.46
C VAL A 87 -7.53 -26.07 -56.33
N ALA A 88 -7.76 -26.07 -57.64
CA ALA A 88 -6.86 -25.44 -58.60
C ALA A 88 -6.85 -23.91 -58.40
N TRP A 89 -5.71 -23.28 -58.63
CA TRP A 89 -5.53 -21.84 -58.41
C TRP A 89 -6.53 -20.98 -59.22
N GLU A 90 -6.92 -21.44 -60.41
CA GLU A 90 -7.95 -20.83 -61.25
C GLU A 90 -9.35 -20.83 -60.60
N GLU A 91 -9.69 -21.81 -59.77
CA GLU A 91 -10.99 -21.86 -59.08
C GLU A 91 -11.06 -20.87 -57.93
N VAL A 92 -9.93 -20.65 -57.25
CA VAL A 92 -9.80 -19.60 -56.22
C VAL A 92 -9.98 -18.21 -56.86
N ARG A 93 -9.44 -17.99 -58.06
CA ARG A 93 -9.67 -16.77 -58.86
C ARG A 93 -11.14 -16.60 -59.26
N ASN A 94 -11.81 -17.65 -59.74
CA ASN A 94 -13.20 -17.58 -60.17
C ASN A 94 -14.17 -17.29 -59.01
N MET A 95 -13.89 -17.83 -57.82
CA MET A 95 -14.66 -17.51 -56.61
C MET A 95 -14.50 -16.04 -56.22
N GLN A 96 -13.30 -15.48 -56.37
CA GLN A 96 -13.05 -14.06 -56.11
C GLN A 96 -13.80 -13.15 -57.11
N ALA A 97 -13.80 -13.50 -58.41
CA ALA A 97 -14.50 -12.73 -59.44
C ALA A 97 -16.02 -12.70 -59.22
N ARG A 98 -16.63 -13.84 -58.85
CA ARG A 98 -18.06 -13.93 -58.50
C ARG A 98 -18.42 -13.15 -57.25
N PHE A 99 -17.49 -13.09 -56.30
CA PHE A 99 -17.67 -12.33 -55.07
C PHE A 99 -17.72 -10.82 -55.32
N LEU A 100 -16.95 -10.35 -56.30
CA LEU A 100 -16.88 -8.93 -56.67
C LEU A 100 -18.07 -8.46 -57.54
N SER A 101 -18.84 -9.38 -58.12
CA SER A 101 -20.03 -9.08 -58.95
C SER A 101 -21.37 -9.10 -58.18
N LEU A 102 -21.36 -9.24 -56.85
CA LEU A 102 -22.56 -9.33 -56.00
C LEU A 102 -23.60 -8.17 -56.13
N PRO A 103 -23.25 -6.91 -56.45
CA PRO A 103 -24.24 -5.82 -56.51
C PRO A 103 -25.32 -6.00 -57.60
N THR A 104 -25.00 -6.70 -58.70
CA THR A 104 -25.92 -6.89 -59.84
C THR A 104 -26.94 -8.02 -59.58
N LEU A 105 -26.59 -8.99 -58.73
CA LEU A 105 -27.44 -10.13 -58.35
C LEU A 105 -28.53 -9.79 -57.32
N LEU A 106 -28.45 -8.61 -56.69
CA LEU A 106 -29.36 -8.17 -55.63
C LEU A 106 -30.64 -7.48 -56.15
N GLN A 107 -30.85 -7.38 -57.46
CA GLN A 107 -32.03 -6.72 -58.06
C GLN A 107 -33.11 -7.67 -58.57
N GLU A 108 -32.90 -9.00 -58.53
CA GLU A 108 -33.88 -9.99 -58.99
C GLU A 108 -34.35 -10.89 -57.83
N ASP A 109 -35.53 -10.57 -57.26
CA ASP A 109 -36.09 -11.19 -56.04
C ASP A 109 -36.24 -12.74 -56.11
N GLY A 110 -36.29 -13.30 -57.32
CA GLY A 110 -36.47 -14.74 -57.54
C GLY A 110 -35.20 -15.59 -57.33
N GLU A 111 -34.01 -15.02 -57.56
CA GLU A 111 -32.73 -15.75 -57.45
C GLU A 111 -32.28 -15.85 -55.99
N LEU A 112 -32.57 -14.84 -55.17
CA LEU A 112 -32.24 -14.84 -53.74
C LEU A 112 -33.00 -15.93 -52.97
N CYS A 113 -34.26 -16.17 -53.31
CA CYS A 113 -35.08 -17.24 -52.76
C CYS A 113 -34.53 -18.64 -53.13
N ARG A 114 -34.00 -18.83 -54.34
CA ARG A 114 -33.34 -20.08 -54.75
C ARG A 114 -32.00 -20.29 -54.04
N LEU A 115 -31.21 -19.24 -53.87
CA LEU A 115 -29.94 -19.27 -53.14
C LEU A 115 -30.11 -19.62 -51.65
N ALA A 116 -31.17 -19.12 -51.02
CA ALA A 116 -31.48 -19.43 -49.62
C ALA A 116 -32.04 -20.85 -49.43
N SER A 117 -32.80 -21.38 -50.40
CA SER A 117 -33.47 -22.68 -50.29
C SER A 117 -32.61 -23.88 -50.75
N HIS A 118 -31.61 -23.69 -51.61
CA HIS A 118 -30.75 -24.78 -52.12
C HIS A 118 -29.51 -25.11 -51.27
N GLY A 119 -29.49 -24.72 -49.99
CA GLY A 119 -28.58 -25.33 -49.02
C GLY A 119 -27.10 -25.10 -49.31
N VAL A 120 -26.65 -23.84 -49.25
CA VAL A 120 -25.22 -23.56 -49.04
C VAL A 120 -24.99 -23.35 -47.54
N ALA A 121 -24.30 -24.30 -46.94
CA ALA A 121 -24.02 -24.37 -45.52
C ALA A 121 -23.27 -23.12 -45.03
N GLY A 122 -23.92 -22.38 -44.12
CA GLY A 122 -23.32 -21.28 -43.36
C GLY A 122 -23.46 -19.93 -44.06
N ALA A 123 -24.41 -19.13 -43.60
CA ALA A 123 -24.60 -17.73 -44.01
C ALA A 123 -23.42 -16.84 -43.55
N ARG A 124 -22.22 -17.08 -44.07
CA ARG A 124 -21.00 -16.28 -43.83
C ARG A 124 -20.84 -15.15 -44.84
N TRP A 125 -21.57 -15.18 -45.96
CA TRP A 125 -21.57 -14.10 -46.96
C TRP A 125 -22.27 -12.82 -46.47
N ILE A 126 -23.17 -12.92 -45.49
CA ILE A 126 -23.79 -11.75 -44.84
C ILE A 126 -22.74 -10.81 -44.20
N ALA A 127 -21.58 -11.35 -43.80
CA ALA A 127 -20.48 -10.57 -43.24
C ALA A 127 -19.80 -9.61 -44.23
N LEU A 128 -20.18 -9.68 -45.51
CA LEU A 128 -19.57 -8.93 -46.60
C LEU A 128 -20.53 -7.86 -47.15
N LEU A 129 -21.72 -7.70 -46.56
CA LEU A 129 -22.58 -6.55 -46.80
C LEU A 129 -21.93 -5.29 -46.20
N PRO A 130 -21.79 -4.19 -46.96
CA PRO A 130 -21.20 -2.95 -46.47
C PRO A 130 -21.99 -2.41 -45.26
N THR A 131 -21.30 -2.17 -44.15
CA THR A 131 -21.88 -1.75 -42.85
C THR A 131 -22.55 -0.38 -42.86
N HIS A 132 -22.46 0.36 -43.96
CA HIS A 132 -22.85 1.77 -44.06
C HIS A 132 -24.23 1.98 -44.71
N ARG A 133 -24.96 0.91 -45.04
CA ARG A 133 -26.34 0.99 -45.58
C ARG A 133 -27.34 0.30 -44.66
N THR A 134 -27.69 0.99 -43.59
CA THR A 134 -28.54 0.54 -42.48
C THR A 134 -29.96 0.12 -42.89
N GLU A 135 -30.55 0.72 -43.93
CA GLU A 135 -31.94 0.41 -44.31
C GLU A 135 -32.13 -0.95 -44.98
N HIS A 136 -31.19 -1.38 -45.84
CA HIS A 136 -31.26 -2.71 -46.48
C HIS A 136 -31.00 -3.85 -45.48
N ALA A 137 -30.10 -3.61 -44.52
CA ALA A 137 -29.84 -4.56 -43.43
C ALA A 137 -31.04 -4.69 -42.50
N LYS A 138 -31.76 -3.59 -42.25
CA LYS A 138 -33.01 -3.57 -41.48
C LYS A 138 -34.13 -4.32 -42.20
N MET A 139 -34.32 -4.09 -43.49
CA MET A 139 -35.36 -4.76 -44.30
C MET A 139 -35.17 -6.29 -44.37
N LEU A 140 -33.90 -6.74 -44.45
CA LEU A 140 -33.55 -8.16 -44.39
C LEU A 140 -33.82 -8.75 -43.00
N LEU A 141 -33.56 -7.98 -41.94
CA LEU A 141 -33.83 -8.39 -40.56
C LEU A 141 -35.33 -8.53 -40.29
N ASP A 142 -36.12 -7.56 -40.73
CA ASP A 142 -37.58 -7.53 -40.54
C ASP A 142 -38.23 -8.71 -41.28
N THR A 143 -37.75 -9.02 -42.49
CA THR A 143 -38.17 -10.22 -43.25
C THR A 143 -37.82 -11.52 -42.51
N VAL A 144 -36.63 -11.63 -41.92
CA VAL A 144 -36.20 -12.82 -41.16
C VAL A 144 -37.00 -13.01 -39.85
N LEU A 145 -37.38 -11.90 -39.19
CA LEU A 145 -38.16 -11.92 -37.95
C LEU A 145 -39.64 -12.25 -38.20
N GLN A 146 -40.24 -11.72 -39.28
CA GLN A 146 -41.62 -11.98 -39.67
C GLN A 146 -41.86 -13.43 -40.10
N LEU A 147 -40.85 -14.11 -40.65
CA LEU A 147 -40.94 -15.51 -41.09
C LEU A 147 -40.77 -16.55 -39.94
N GLU A 148 -40.77 -16.11 -38.68
CA GLU A 148 -40.67 -16.93 -37.45
C GLU A 148 -39.47 -17.92 -37.35
N GLY A 149 -38.48 -17.81 -38.24
CA GLY A 149 -37.36 -18.77 -38.36
C GLY A 149 -36.44 -18.88 -37.14
N TRP A 150 -36.58 -18.01 -36.14
CA TRP A 150 -35.82 -18.00 -34.89
C TRP A 150 -36.39 -18.95 -33.81
N LYS A 151 -37.62 -19.47 -33.98
CA LYS A 151 -38.24 -20.41 -33.03
C LYS A 151 -37.60 -21.80 -33.00
N HIS A 152 -36.71 -22.10 -33.94
CA HIS A 152 -35.87 -23.29 -33.89
C HIS A 152 -34.45 -22.93 -33.46
N VAL A 153 -33.91 -23.73 -32.53
CA VAL A 153 -32.64 -23.54 -31.83
C VAL A 153 -31.58 -22.82 -32.69
N PRO A 154 -31.04 -21.67 -32.24
CA PRO A 154 -30.16 -20.89 -33.09
C PRO A 154 -28.86 -21.67 -33.33
N LYS A 155 -28.58 -21.97 -34.60
CA LYS A 155 -27.35 -22.67 -35.00
C LYS A 155 -26.11 -21.77 -34.86
N PRO A 156 -24.91 -22.34 -34.67
CA PRO A 156 -23.67 -21.59 -34.44
C PRO A 156 -23.40 -20.55 -35.54
N GLY A 157 -23.50 -19.26 -35.19
CA GLY A 157 -23.38 -18.14 -36.15
C GLY A 157 -24.19 -16.89 -35.77
N THR A 158 -25.20 -17.05 -34.90
CA THR A 158 -26.13 -16.01 -34.42
C THR A 158 -25.46 -14.88 -33.64
N HIS A 159 -24.22 -15.06 -33.21
CA HIS A 159 -23.44 -14.06 -32.48
C HIS A 159 -23.20 -12.76 -33.27
N ARG A 160 -23.24 -12.78 -34.61
CA ARG A 160 -23.11 -11.57 -35.43
C ARG A 160 -24.42 -10.79 -35.62
N LEU A 161 -25.57 -11.49 -35.65
CA LEU A 161 -26.89 -10.85 -35.62
C LEU A 161 -27.07 -10.06 -34.31
N ILE A 162 -26.64 -10.70 -33.21
CA ILE A 162 -26.59 -10.10 -31.87
C ILE A 162 -25.58 -8.94 -31.83
N ALA A 163 -24.48 -8.98 -32.60
CA ALA A 163 -23.52 -7.87 -32.70
C ALA A 163 -24.05 -6.60 -33.37
N THR A 164 -25.02 -6.72 -34.28
CA THR A 164 -25.72 -5.57 -34.84
C THR A 164 -26.69 -4.96 -33.83
N VAL A 165 -27.34 -5.80 -33.00
CA VAL A 165 -28.18 -5.35 -31.87
C VAL A 165 -27.35 -4.72 -30.75
N GLN A 166 -26.09 -5.17 -30.57
CA GLN A 166 -25.11 -4.65 -29.58
C GLN A 166 -24.71 -3.17 -29.78
N HIS A 167 -24.95 -2.56 -30.95
CA HIS A 167 -24.51 -1.18 -31.20
C HIS A 167 -25.49 -0.10 -30.71
N ILE A 168 -26.68 -0.50 -30.25
CA ILE A 168 -27.82 0.42 -30.02
C ILE A 168 -28.16 0.64 -28.53
N SER A 169 -27.43 0.04 -27.58
CA SER A 169 -27.73 0.12 -26.12
C SER A 169 -26.47 0.40 -25.27
N GLY A 170 -26.55 1.17 -24.17
CA GLY A 170 -25.39 1.68 -23.40
C GLY A 170 -24.87 0.78 -22.24
N PRO A 171 -23.68 1.06 -21.63
CA PRO A 171 -23.05 0.19 -20.63
C PRO A 171 -23.60 0.30 -19.19
N LEU A 172 -23.66 -0.83 -18.47
CA LEU A 172 -23.81 -0.92 -17.00
C LEU A 172 -22.52 -1.43 -16.34
N ASP A 173 -22.27 -1.04 -15.07
CA ASP A 173 -21.18 -1.58 -14.24
C ASP A 173 -21.46 -3.03 -13.77
N ILE A 174 -20.44 -3.71 -13.23
CA ILE A 174 -20.53 -5.12 -12.77
C ILE A 174 -21.59 -5.30 -11.67
N ALA A 175 -21.79 -4.30 -10.81
CA ALA A 175 -22.75 -4.36 -9.73
C ALA A 175 -24.20 -4.31 -10.27
N GLY A 176 -24.48 -3.47 -11.26
CA GLY A 176 -25.76 -3.40 -11.95
C GLY A 176 -26.09 -4.69 -12.71
N ARG A 177 -25.10 -5.28 -13.37
CA ARG A 177 -25.20 -6.58 -14.06
C ARG A 177 -25.54 -7.73 -13.10
N MET A 178 -24.89 -7.77 -11.93
CA MET A 178 -25.17 -8.80 -10.92
C MET A 178 -26.55 -8.62 -10.29
N ARG A 179 -26.99 -7.37 -10.08
CA ARG A 179 -28.34 -7.09 -9.58
C ARG A 179 -29.41 -7.58 -10.56
N TRP A 180 -29.23 -7.30 -11.85
CA TRP A 180 -30.11 -7.81 -12.91
C TRP A 180 -30.16 -9.34 -12.96
N ALA A 181 -29.01 -10.01 -12.81
CA ALA A 181 -28.93 -11.47 -12.78
C ALA A 181 -29.78 -12.08 -11.65
N VAL A 182 -29.67 -11.46 -10.47
CA VAL A 182 -30.40 -11.85 -9.27
C VAL A 182 -31.89 -11.59 -9.48
N ASP A 183 -32.27 -10.42 -9.99
CA ASP A 183 -33.66 -10.05 -10.32
C ASP A 183 -34.28 -11.00 -11.38
N GLY A 184 -33.51 -11.43 -12.38
CA GLY A 184 -33.95 -12.44 -13.34
C GLY A 184 -34.18 -13.82 -12.71
N LEU A 185 -33.27 -14.25 -11.83
CA LEU A 185 -33.42 -15.52 -11.11
C LEU A 185 -34.62 -15.50 -10.15
N LEU A 186 -34.89 -14.34 -9.53
CA LEU A 186 -36.07 -14.10 -8.68
C LEU A 186 -37.37 -14.25 -9.47
N LYS A 187 -37.34 -14.09 -10.80
CA LYS A 187 -38.49 -14.21 -11.72
C LYS A 187 -38.55 -15.51 -12.51
N ASP A 188 -37.92 -16.56 -12.03
CA ASP A 188 -37.86 -17.85 -12.71
C ASP A 188 -37.23 -17.84 -14.11
N ALA A 189 -36.50 -16.77 -14.49
CA ALA A 189 -35.83 -16.76 -15.78
C ALA A 189 -34.81 -17.91 -15.83
N PRO A 190 -34.71 -18.66 -16.96
CA PRO A 190 -33.83 -19.81 -17.04
C PRO A 190 -32.38 -19.40 -16.75
N TYR A 191 -31.78 -19.96 -15.70
CA TYR A 191 -30.43 -19.58 -15.27
C TYR A 191 -29.38 -19.73 -16.38
N ARG A 192 -29.59 -20.64 -17.35
CA ARG A 192 -28.73 -20.81 -18.52
C ARG A 192 -28.81 -19.65 -19.51
N TRP A 193 -30.00 -19.07 -19.65
CA TRP A 193 -30.23 -17.90 -20.46
C TRP A 193 -29.58 -16.67 -19.81
N LEU A 194 -29.83 -16.44 -18.52
CA LEU A 194 -29.16 -15.39 -17.75
C LEU A 194 -27.63 -15.53 -17.80
N ALA A 195 -27.13 -16.77 -17.65
CA ALA A 195 -25.72 -17.15 -17.80
C ALA A 195 -25.11 -16.78 -19.17
N GLY A 196 -25.88 -16.92 -20.24
CA GLY A 196 -25.45 -16.55 -21.59
C GLY A 196 -25.45 -15.03 -21.79
N THR A 197 -26.53 -14.37 -21.38
CA THR A 197 -26.78 -12.94 -21.63
C THR A 197 -25.73 -12.04 -20.97
N LEU A 198 -25.38 -12.32 -19.72
CA LEU A 198 -24.41 -11.51 -18.99
C LEU A 198 -22.94 -11.76 -19.46
N HIS A 199 -22.65 -12.87 -20.18
CA HIS A 199 -21.28 -13.33 -20.54
C HIS A 199 -20.96 -12.73 -21.88
N LEU A 200 -21.98 -12.73 -22.72
CA LEU A 200 -22.09 -11.83 -23.83
C LEU A 200 -21.89 -10.36 -23.38
N ALA A 201 -22.64 -9.87 -22.39
CA ALA A 201 -22.49 -8.49 -21.90
C ALA A 201 -21.12 -8.15 -21.28
N GLU A 202 -20.51 -9.07 -20.54
CA GLU A 202 -19.14 -8.95 -20.00
C GLU A 202 -18.12 -8.78 -21.13
N LYS A 203 -18.31 -9.49 -22.24
CA LYS A 203 -17.45 -9.36 -23.42
C LYS A 203 -17.74 -8.14 -24.29
N THR A 204 -18.98 -7.64 -24.30
CA THR A 204 -19.40 -6.63 -25.28
C THR A 204 -19.64 -5.25 -24.68
N GLY A 205 -19.73 -5.13 -23.35
CA GLY A 205 -19.87 -3.85 -22.66
C GLY A 205 -21.29 -3.30 -22.53
N HIS A 206 -22.32 -3.92 -23.11
CA HIS A 206 -23.68 -3.33 -23.23
C HIS A 206 -24.79 -4.24 -22.68
N PHE A 207 -25.90 -3.65 -22.17
CA PHE A 207 -26.99 -4.37 -21.50
C PHE A 207 -28.38 -3.69 -21.66
N GLU A 208 -29.47 -4.45 -21.64
CA GLU A 208 -30.87 -3.96 -21.74
C GLU A 208 -31.57 -3.98 -20.35
N GLN A 209 -32.26 -2.90 -19.97
CA GLN A 209 -32.45 -2.53 -18.56
C GLN A 209 -33.75 -2.95 -17.86
N ASP A 210 -34.75 -3.57 -18.50
CA ASP A 210 -36.06 -3.68 -17.85
C ASP A 210 -36.40 -5.06 -17.28
N ILE A 211 -36.17 -5.21 -15.97
CA ILE A 211 -36.80 -6.25 -15.14
C ILE A 211 -37.42 -5.57 -13.90
N PRO A 212 -38.76 -5.45 -13.77
CA PRO A 212 -39.38 -4.83 -12.59
C PRO A 212 -39.08 -5.58 -11.27
N LYS A 213 -38.97 -4.88 -10.13
CA LYS A 213 -38.63 -5.48 -8.82
C LYS A 213 -39.70 -6.47 -8.32
N VAL A 214 -39.27 -7.54 -7.65
CA VAL A 214 -40.14 -8.54 -6.98
C VAL A 214 -39.60 -8.84 -5.58
N GLU A 215 -40.50 -9.13 -4.62
CA GLU A 215 -40.22 -9.20 -3.19
C GLU A 215 -39.83 -10.59 -2.64
N HIS A 216 -39.67 -11.64 -3.47
CA HIS A 216 -39.46 -13.02 -2.98
C HIS A 216 -38.25 -13.74 -3.57
N CYS A 217 -37.44 -14.34 -2.70
CA CYS A 217 -36.09 -14.88 -2.95
C CYS A 217 -36.08 -16.19 -3.78
N PRO A 218 -35.06 -16.47 -4.65
CA PRO A 218 -35.05 -17.67 -5.49
C PRO A 218 -34.54 -18.88 -4.69
N SER A 219 -34.82 -20.09 -5.17
CA SER A 219 -34.32 -21.31 -4.52
C SER A 219 -32.79 -21.44 -4.62
N ALA A 220 -32.14 -21.85 -3.53
CA ALA A 220 -30.69 -22.01 -3.40
C ALA A 220 -30.06 -22.88 -4.51
N THR A 221 -30.80 -23.85 -5.05
CA THR A 221 -30.35 -24.76 -6.11
C THR A 221 -30.13 -24.03 -7.44
N ARG A 222 -31.01 -23.07 -7.79
CA ARG A 222 -30.90 -22.32 -9.05
C ARG A 222 -29.75 -21.32 -9.03
N PHE A 223 -29.53 -20.68 -7.88
CA PHE A 223 -28.40 -19.77 -7.69
C PHE A 223 -27.04 -20.51 -7.75
N ALA A 224 -26.97 -21.73 -7.18
CA ALA A 224 -25.78 -22.57 -7.26
C ALA A 224 -25.43 -22.96 -8.70
N ALA A 225 -26.45 -23.29 -9.50
CA ALA A 225 -26.28 -23.68 -10.90
C ALA A 225 -25.83 -22.50 -11.76
N PHE A 226 -26.40 -21.31 -11.52
CA PHE A 226 -25.99 -20.05 -12.15
C PHE A 226 -24.52 -19.72 -11.88
N ALA A 227 -24.10 -19.70 -10.61
CA ALA A 227 -22.73 -19.36 -10.23
C ALA A 227 -21.68 -20.35 -10.79
N ARG A 228 -22.01 -21.65 -10.89
CA ARG A 228 -21.13 -22.65 -11.51
C ARG A 228 -21.00 -22.47 -13.01
N MET A 229 -22.09 -22.15 -13.71
CA MET A 229 -22.07 -22.00 -15.17
C MET A 229 -21.32 -20.75 -15.62
N TRP A 230 -21.36 -19.68 -14.84
CA TRP A 230 -20.66 -18.44 -15.15
C TRP A 230 -19.14 -18.52 -15.02
N ASN A 231 -18.63 -19.52 -14.28
CA ASN A 231 -17.23 -19.61 -13.92
C ASN A 231 -16.70 -18.31 -13.26
N LEU A 232 -17.50 -17.74 -12.33
CA LEU A 232 -17.16 -16.47 -11.65
C LEU A 232 -15.77 -16.57 -11.02
N ALA A 233 -14.84 -15.78 -11.55
CA ALA A 233 -13.51 -15.62 -10.97
C ALA A 233 -13.62 -14.98 -9.56
N PRO A 234 -12.60 -15.11 -8.69
CA PRO A 234 -12.64 -14.58 -7.33
C PRO A 234 -12.99 -13.09 -7.23
N GLN A 235 -12.68 -12.29 -8.25
CA GLN A 235 -12.94 -10.84 -8.26
C GLN A 235 -14.43 -10.49 -8.46
N THR A 236 -15.21 -11.26 -9.24
CA THR A 236 -16.66 -11.05 -9.41
C THR A 236 -17.50 -11.54 -8.23
N THR A 237 -16.89 -12.29 -7.30
CA THR A 237 -17.53 -12.73 -6.06
C THR A 237 -17.70 -11.56 -5.05
N ARG A 238 -16.90 -10.49 -5.20
CA ARG A 238 -16.97 -9.22 -4.40
C ARG A 238 -18.27 -8.49 -4.61
N ASP A 239 -18.59 -8.25 -5.87
CA ASP A 239 -19.75 -7.46 -6.25
C ASP A 239 -21.03 -8.29 -6.11
N LEU A 240 -20.95 -9.62 -6.30
CA LEU A 240 -22.01 -10.57 -5.98
C LEU A 240 -22.35 -10.52 -4.48
N TRP A 241 -21.35 -10.51 -3.58
CA TRP A 241 -21.57 -10.40 -2.14
C TRP A 241 -22.11 -9.04 -1.72
N ARG A 242 -21.58 -7.95 -2.32
CA ARG A 242 -22.05 -6.59 -2.04
C ARG A 242 -23.52 -6.43 -2.44
N ALA A 243 -23.91 -6.98 -3.60
CA ALA A 243 -25.30 -7.00 -4.04
C ALA A 243 -26.18 -7.92 -3.18
N ALA A 244 -25.71 -9.12 -2.84
CA ALA A 244 -26.49 -10.10 -2.06
C ALA A 244 -26.63 -9.74 -0.57
N SER A 245 -25.65 -9.04 0.02
CA SER A 245 -25.69 -8.58 1.41
C SER A 245 -26.76 -7.52 1.71
N LEU A 246 -27.37 -6.95 0.66
CA LEU A 246 -28.45 -5.97 0.77
C LEU A 246 -29.85 -6.61 0.89
N TYR A 247 -29.97 -7.93 0.80
CA TYR A 247 -31.25 -8.64 0.85
C TYR A 247 -31.38 -9.55 2.09
N PRO A 248 -32.46 -9.45 2.89
CA PRO A 248 -32.75 -10.38 3.97
C PRO A 248 -32.96 -11.82 3.44
N GLY A 249 -32.38 -12.84 4.10
CA GLY A 249 -32.55 -14.26 3.73
C GLY A 249 -31.42 -14.90 2.92
N VAL A 250 -30.47 -14.10 2.41
CA VAL A 250 -29.29 -14.60 1.67
C VAL A 250 -28.39 -15.50 2.54
N TRP A 251 -28.41 -15.32 3.87
CA TRP A 251 -27.62 -16.16 4.78
C TRP A 251 -28.21 -17.55 4.96
N GLU A 252 -29.54 -17.72 5.04
CA GLU A 252 -30.18 -19.04 4.98
C GLU A 252 -29.85 -19.78 3.67
N MET A 253 -29.76 -19.03 2.56
CA MET A 253 -29.40 -19.57 1.25
C MET A 253 -27.93 -20.04 1.21
N LEU A 254 -26.99 -19.23 1.72
CA LEU A 254 -25.57 -19.58 1.84
C LEU A 254 -25.34 -20.72 2.86
N ARG A 255 -26.15 -20.77 3.93
CA ARG A 255 -26.19 -21.85 4.92
C ARG A 255 -26.69 -23.17 4.30
N GLY A 256 -27.67 -23.12 3.39
CA GLY A 256 -28.13 -24.27 2.61
C GLY A 256 -27.10 -24.78 1.59
N LEU A 257 -26.42 -23.86 0.91
CA LEU A 257 -25.29 -24.15 0.01
C LEU A 257 -24.12 -24.81 0.74
N THR A 258 -23.77 -24.32 1.94
CA THR A 258 -22.66 -24.85 2.75
C THR A 258 -22.99 -26.18 3.42
N ARG A 259 -24.24 -26.42 3.86
CA ARG A 259 -24.68 -27.72 4.38
C ARG A 259 -24.64 -28.84 3.33
N ARG A 260 -25.10 -28.58 2.10
CA ARG A 260 -25.08 -29.61 1.02
C ARG A 260 -23.71 -29.80 0.38
N SER A 261 -22.85 -28.78 0.38
CA SER A 261 -21.49 -28.88 -0.16
C SER A 261 -20.43 -29.34 0.86
N TRP A 262 -20.78 -29.48 2.15
CA TRP A 262 -19.90 -30.01 3.19
C TRP A 262 -19.56 -31.49 3.02
N CYS A 263 -20.46 -32.27 2.42
CA CYS A 263 -20.22 -33.69 2.13
C CYS A 263 -19.36 -33.90 0.88
N ALA A 264 -19.24 -32.89 0.02
CA ALA A 264 -18.35 -32.93 -1.13
C ALA A 264 -17.00 -32.31 -0.72
N ARG A 265 -15.90 -33.05 -0.86
CA ARG A 265 -14.52 -32.66 -0.54
C ARG A 265 -13.96 -31.51 -1.41
N GLY A 266 -14.79 -30.55 -1.81
CA GLY A 266 -14.50 -29.47 -2.74
C GLY A 266 -13.88 -28.24 -2.09
N THR A 267 -12.85 -27.70 -2.74
CA THR A 267 -12.04 -26.57 -2.29
C THR A 267 -12.75 -25.21 -2.29
N GLY A 268 -13.97 -25.12 -2.84
CA GLY A 268 -14.72 -23.86 -3.01
C GLY A 268 -15.31 -23.29 -1.72
N THR A 269 -15.91 -24.13 -0.86
CA THR A 269 -16.56 -23.68 0.38
C THR A 269 -15.53 -23.18 1.42
N ARG A 270 -14.32 -23.75 1.40
CA ARG A 270 -13.18 -23.30 2.24
C ARG A 270 -12.57 -21.99 1.72
N LYS A 271 -12.48 -21.80 0.40
CA LYS A 271 -12.03 -20.53 -0.22
C LYS A 271 -12.99 -19.39 0.10
N LEU A 272 -14.30 -19.62 0.05
CA LEU A 272 -15.32 -18.60 0.36
C LEU A 272 -15.18 -18.07 1.80
N TRP A 273 -14.88 -18.93 2.77
CA TRP A 273 -14.68 -18.54 4.17
C TRP A 273 -13.37 -17.79 4.43
N LEU A 274 -12.25 -18.21 3.82
CA LEU A 274 -10.96 -17.50 3.89
C LEU A 274 -11.07 -16.10 3.25
N TRP A 275 -11.90 -15.98 2.23
CA TRP A 275 -12.13 -14.73 1.52
C TRP A 275 -13.05 -13.76 2.29
N ILE A 276 -14.05 -14.27 3.03
CA ILE A 276 -14.85 -13.48 4.01
C ILE A 276 -13.96 -12.91 5.13
N ALA A 277 -12.92 -13.63 5.54
CA ALA A 277 -11.96 -13.15 6.53
C ALA A 277 -11.03 -12.05 5.97
N TRP A 278 -10.65 -12.12 4.69
CA TRP A 278 -9.69 -11.21 4.04
C TRP A 278 -10.25 -9.81 3.72
N PHE A 279 -11.56 -9.60 3.61
CA PHE A 279 -12.08 -8.24 3.37
C PHE A 279 -11.79 -7.27 4.53
N GLY A 280 -10.95 -6.28 4.22
CA GLY A 280 -10.12 -5.53 5.16
C GLY A 280 -10.62 -4.13 5.59
N ASP A 281 -9.76 -3.58 6.44
CA ASP A 281 -9.75 -2.37 7.26
C ASP A 281 -10.69 -1.19 6.94
N GLU A 282 -10.78 -0.69 5.71
CA GLU A 282 -11.35 0.66 5.50
C GLU A 282 -12.86 0.80 5.75
N LYS A 283 -13.61 -0.30 5.82
CA LYS A 283 -15.06 -0.28 6.12
C LYS A 283 -15.45 -1.04 7.39
N ALA A 284 -14.47 -1.45 8.20
CA ALA A 284 -14.70 -2.20 9.44
C ALA A 284 -15.54 -1.42 10.48
N LYS A 285 -15.60 -0.08 10.36
CA LYS A 285 -16.38 0.81 11.23
C LYS A 285 -17.89 0.55 11.21
N HIS A 286 -18.42 -0.14 10.19
CA HIS A 286 -19.87 -0.33 9.99
C HIS A 286 -20.38 -1.76 10.24
N MET A 287 -19.59 -2.65 10.86
CA MET A 287 -20.04 -4.03 11.13
C MET A 287 -20.00 -4.42 12.63
N PRO A 288 -20.97 -3.97 13.44
CA PRO A 288 -21.19 -4.51 14.78
C PRO A 288 -21.73 -5.95 14.63
N GLY A 289 -20.87 -6.95 14.82
CA GLY A 289 -21.27 -8.36 14.76
C GLY A 289 -20.19 -9.34 14.28
N ARG A 290 -19.18 -8.87 13.54
CA ARG A 290 -18.09 -9.70 12.98
C ARG A 290 -17.37 -10.53 14.04
N TRP A 291 -17.08 -9.93 15.19
CA TRP A 291 -16.40 -10.58 16.32
C TRP A 291 -17.30 -11.48 17.19
N ALA A 292 -18.62 -11.34 17.12
CA ALA A 292 -19.55 -12.27 17.76
C ALA A 292 -19.67 -13.55 16.90
N LEU A 293 -19.71 -13.37 15.58
CA LEU A 293 -19.82 -14.43 14.59
C LEU A 293 -18.55 -15.31 14.52
N LEU A 294 -17.36 -14.70 14.46
CA LEU A 294 -16.08 -15.43 14.51
C LEU A 294 -15.95 -16.28 15.78
N ARG A 295 -16.46 -15.77 16.91
CA ARG A 295 -16.49 -16.48 18.20
C ARG A 295 -17.38 -17.71 18.20
N ALA A 296 -18.59 -17.58 17.64
CA ALA A 296 -19.57 -18.67 17.62
C ALA A 296 -19.08 -19.90 16.82
N HIS A 297 -18.14 -19.70 15.90
CA HIS A 297 -17.71 -20.73 14.95
C HIS A 297 -16.19 -21.02 14.97
N TRP A 298 -15.44 -20.45 15.92
CA TRP A 298 -13.97 -20.55 15.98
C TRP A 298 -13.44 -21.98 16.11
N LYS A 299 -14.09 -22.82 16.93
CA LYS A 299 -13.71 -24.25 17.07
C LYS A 299 -13.81 -25.01 15.74
N THR A 300 -14.83 -24.69 14.94
CA THR A 300 -15.03 -25.28 13.61
C THR A 300 -13.96 -24.81 12.63
N ILE A 301 -13.57 -23.52 12.68
CA ILE A 301 -12.48 -22.96 11.86
C ILE A 301 -11.15 -23.63 12.19
N LEU A 302 -10.82 -23.77 13.49
CA LEU A 302 -9.60 -24.43 13.94
C LEU A 302 -9.56 -25.92 13.53
N ASN A 303 -10.67 -26.65 13.66
CA ASN A 303 -10.70 -28.06 13.27
C ASN A 303 -10.50 -28.23 11.75
N VAL A 304 -11.09 -27.36 10.93
CA VAL A 304 -10.88 -27.37 9.47
C VAL A 304 -9.41 -27.13 9.12
N THR A 305 -8.71 -26.24 9.83
CA THR A 305 -7.30 -25.92 9.55
C THR A 305 -6.34 -27.04 9.87
N LYS A 306 -6.64 -27.84 10.91
CA LYS A 306 -5.88 -29.05 11.26
C LYS A 306 -5.90 -30.07 10.12
N GLU A 307 -6.98 -30.12 9.34
CA GLU A 307 -7.18 -31.08 8.25
C GLU A 307 -6.79 -30.57 6.84
N THR A 308 -6.23 -29.35 6.71
CA THR A 308 -5.93 -28.77 5.38
C THR A 308 -4.45 -28.94 4.99
N LYS A 309 -4.17 -29.20 3.69
CA LYS A 309 -2.79 -29.32 3.16
C LYS A 309 -1.96 -28.04 3.38
N ARG A 310 -0.66 -28.23 3.64
CA ARG A 310 0.36 -27.24 4.07
C ARG A 310 0.30 -25.86 3.41
N TRP A 311 0.04 -25.76 2.11
CA TRP A 311 0.03 -24.48 1.39
C TRP A 311 -1.26 -23.65 1.55
N LYS A 312 -2.38 -24.25 1.98
CA LYS A 312 -3.64 -23.53 2.26
C LYS A 312 -3.80 -23.08 3.71
N ARG A 313 -2.91 -23.55 4.61
CA ARG A 313 -2.75 -22.95 5.94
C ARG A 313 -2.19 -21.54 5.85
N TRP A 314 -1.30 -21.27 4.86
CA TRP A 314 -0.65 -19.98 4.64
C TRP A 314 -1.62 -18.78 4.49
N GLU A 315 -2.83 -18.96 3.95
CA GLU A 315 -3.79 -17.86 3.76
C GLU A 315 -4.60 -17.53 5.03
N LEU A 316 -4.93 -18.52 5.88
CA LEU A 316 -5.49 -18.25 7.21
C LEU A 316 -4.40 -17.74 8.16
N ILE A 317 -3.18 -18.23 7.95
CA ILE A 317 -1.96 -17.73 8.55
C ILE A 317 -1.79 -16.26 8.19
N ASP A 318 -1.96 -15.81 6.95
CA ASP A 318 -1.89 -14.38 6.56
C ASP A 318 -2.91 -13.50 7.27
N PHE A 319 -4.13 -14.01 7.48
CA PHE A 319 -5.16 -13.35 8.31
C PHE A 319 -4.75 -13.26 9.80
N LEU A 320 -4.03 -14.27 10.30
CA LEU A 320 -3.40 -14.24 11.63
C LEU A 320 -2.06 -13.49 11.62
N ARG A 321 -1.38 -13.30 10.48
CA ARG A 321 -0.01 -12.80 10.28
C ARG A 321 0.11 -11.30 10.49
N TYR A 322 -1.02 -10.58 10.46
CA TYR A 322 -1.11 -9.24 11.05
C TYR A 322 -0.98 -9.25 12.59
N GLY A 323 -0.83 -10.43 13.21
CA GLY A 323 -0.55 -10.59 14.63
C GLY A 323 0.07 -11.93 15.06
N PHE A 324 0.59 -12.81 14.20
CA PHE A 324 1.03 -14.13 14.67
C PHE A 324 2.10 -14.73 13.76
N ASP A 325 3.22 -15.13 14.35
CA ASP A 325 4.27 -15.88 13.66
C ASP A 325 3.82 -17.34 13.47
N ALA A 326 3.25 -17.61 12.31
CA ALA A 326 2.60 -18.86 11.98
C ALA A 326 3.50 -20.09 11.96
N LYS A 327 4.80 -19.94 11.74
CA LYS A 327 5.75 -21.05 11.77
C LYS A 327 5.92 -21.61 13.19
N ARG A 328 5.72 -20.76 14.21
CA ARG A 328 5.79 -21.13 15.63
C ARG A 328 4.48 -21.66 16.19
N ALA A 329 3.33 -21.17 15.72
CA ALA A 329 2.02 -21.69 16.12
C ALA A 329 1.82 -23.17 15.68
N GLU A 330 2.50 -23.60 14.61
CA GLU A 330 2.54 -25.01 14.19
C GLU A 330 3.31 -25.92 15.16
N THR A 331 4.28 -25.36 15.91
CA THR A 331 5.13 -26.11 16.86
C THR A 331 4.75 -25.88 18.32
N GLU A 332 3.92 -24.89 18.65
CA GLU A 332 3.55 -24.50 20.02
C GLU A 332 2.02 -24.38 20.19
N PRO A 333 1.29 -25.48 20.46
CA PRO A 333 -0.17 -25.50 20.62
C PRO A 333 -0.72 -24.50 21.66
N GLU A 334 0.09 -24.21 22.69
CA GLU A 334 -0.20 -23.28 23.78
C GLU A 334 -0.32 -21.81 23.34
N MET A 335 0.29 -21.45 22.20
CA MET A 335 0.10 -20.13 21.61
C MET A 335 -1.36 -19.91 21.15
N GLY A 336 -2.07 -20.98 20.75
CA GLY A 336 -3.46 -20.90 20.31
C GLY A 336 -4.48 -20.67 21.42
N SER A 337 -4.22 -21.16 22.64
CA SER A 337 -5.05 -20.90 23.82
C SER A 337 -4.79 -19.49 24.39
N ASP A 338 -3.53 -19.05 24.40
CA ASP A 338 -3.17 -17.68 24.76
C ASP A 338 -3.88 -16.68 23.84
N ALA A 339 -3.84 -16.89 22.52
CA ALA A 339 -4.48 -16.01 21.53
C ALA A 339 -5.98 -15.77 21.83
N PHE A 340 -6.67 -16.75 22.43
CA PHE A 340 -8.08 -16.62 22.83
C PHE A 340 -8.27 -15.68 24.03
N LEU A 341 -7.41 -15.78 25.05
CA LEU A 341 -7.43 -14.87 26.19
C LEU A 341 -7.15 -13.44 25.71
N TRP A 342 -6.21 -13.27 24.79
CA TRP A 342 -5.83 -11.97 24.22
C TRP A 342 -6.91 -11.34 23.35
N LEU A 343 -7.54 -12.12 22.46
CA LEU A 343 -8.66 -11.65 21.66
C LEU A 343 -9.85 -11.23 22.55
N ARG A 344 -10.01 -11.86 23.72
CA ARG A 344 -11.02 -11.47 24.71
C ARG A 344 -10.66 -10.11 25.34
N GLU A 345 -9.42 -9.90 25.77
CA GLU A 345 -9.00 -8.62 26.37
C GLU A 345 -8.96 -7.48 25.34
N LEU A 346 -8.52 -7.74 24.09
CA LEU A 346 -8.62 -6.81 22.96
C LEU A 346 -10.07 -6.36 22.70
N ARG A 347 -11.05 -7.26 22.86
CA ARG A 347 -12.47 -6.97 22.68
C ARG A 347 -13.06 -6.13 23.82
N ASN A 348 -12.50 -6.22 25.03
CA ASN A 348 -12.97 -5.46 26.18
C ASN A 348 -12.40 -4.04 26.19
N ALA A 349 -11.24 -3.82 25.55
CA ALA A 349 -10.69 -2.51 25.28
C ALA A 349 -11.45 -1.83 24.12
N GLN A 350 -12.59 -1.20 24.41
CA GLN A 350 -13.52 -0.59 23.44
C GLN A 350 -12.92 0.51 22.51
N THR A 351 -11.64 0.86 22.63
CA THR A 351 -11.04 2.07 22.02
C THR A 351 -9.73 1.80 21.24
N ILE A 352 -9.46 0.57 20.81
CA ILE A 352 -8.21 0.29 20.07
C ILE A 352 -8.38 0.71 18.62
N ASP A 353 -8.01 1.97 18.35
CA ASP A 353 -7.69 2.44 17.01
C ASP A 353 -6.37 1.80 16.54
N SER A 354 -6.41 1.30 15.30
CA SER A 354 -5.37 0.76 14.41
C SER A 354 -4.61 -0.55 14.75
N GLY A 355 -4.42 -1.38 13.71
CA GLY A 355 -3.77 -2.70 13.75
C GLY A 355 -2.31 -2.73 14.23
N LEU A 356 -1.62 -1.59 14.33
CA LEU A 356 -0.25 -1.48 14.84
C LEU A 356 -0.11 -1.87 16.32
N ARG A 357 -1.13 -1.63 17.14
CA ARG A 357 -1.08 -1.91 18.60
C ARG A 357 -1.19 -3.39 18.92
N GLY A 358 -2.00 -4.11 18.14
CA GLY A 358 -2.01 -5.56 18.16
C GLY A 358 -0.63 -6.09 17.77
N ASP A 359 -0.09 -5.58 16.66
CA ASP A 359 1.18 -6.03 16.07
C ASP A 359 2.36 -5.96 17.07
N LEU A 360 2.45 -4.89 17.88
CA LEU A 360 3.48 -4.80 18.92
C LEU A 360 3.44 -5.97 19.91
N LEU A 361 2.28 -6.20 20.54
CA LEU A 361 2.16 -7.22 21.58
C LEU A 361 2.35 -8.60 20.96
N PHE A 362 1.83 -8.80 19.76
CA PHE A 362 2.06 -10.00 18.99
C PHE A 362 3.52 -10.26 18.60
N ARG A 363 4.34 -9.22 18.46
CA ARG A 363 5.79 -9.33 18.23
C ARG A 363 6.57 -9.57 19.52
N LEU A 364 6.10 -9.06 20.64
CA LEU A 364 6.72 -9.27 21.95
C LEU A 364 6.43 -10.67 22.52
N LEU A 365 5.22 -11.18 22.36
CA LEU A 365 4.78 -12.43 22.98
C LEU A 365 5.63 -13.67 22.63
N PRO A 366 6.08 -13.88 21.37
CA PRO A 366 6.95 -15.00 21.01
C PRO A 366 8.31 -14.96 21.71
N CYS A 367 8.68 -13.85 22.34
CA CYS A 367 9.90 -13.74 23.13
C CYS A 367 9.74 -14.31 24.55
N PHE A 368 8.51 -14.61 25.00
CA PHE A 368 8.19 -15.07 26.35
C PHE A 368 7.64 -16.51 26.36
N LEU A 369 7.86 -17.23 27.48
CA LEU A 369 7.32 -18.57 27.71
C LEU A 369 5.80 -18.51 27.97
N HIS A 370 5.08 -19.61 27.76
CA HIS A 370 3.61 -19.66 27.92
C HIS A 370 3.10 -19.09 29.26
N GLN A 371 3.67 -19.52 30.39
CA GLN A 371 3.29 -19.00 31.71
C GLN A 371 3.50 -17.48 31.84
N GLN A 372 4.52 -16.94 31.19
CA GLN A 372 4.81 -15.51 31.19
C GLN A 372 3.80 -14.77 30.31
N ARG A 373 3.41 -15.35 29.16
CA ARG A 373 2.36 -14.79 28.30
C ARG A 373 1.05 -14.62 29.07
N GLN A 374 0.66 -15.60 29.89
CA GLN A 374 -0.53 -15.47 30.75
C GLN A 374 -0.44 -14.28 31.72
N GLN A 375 0.74 -14.02 32.30
CA GLN A 375 0.96 -12.85 33.16
C GLN A 375 0.88 -11.53 32.37
N ILE A 376 1.40 -11.47 31.15
CA ILE A 376 1.25 -10.27 30.32
C ILE A 376 -0.25 -10.03 30.04
N ALA A 377 -1.05 -11.10 29.91
CA ALA A 377 -2.48 -11.02 29.59
C ALA A 377 -3.30 -10.35 30.68
N THR A 378 -2.97 -10.61 31.94
CA THR A 378 -3.62 -9.94 33.07
C THR A 378 -3.28 -8.44 33.15
N HIS A 379 -2.20 -8.00 32.49
CA HIS A 379 -1.75 -6.61 32.46
C HIS A 379 -1.98 -5.91 31.11
N PHE A 380 -2.72 -6.53 30.19
CA PHE A 380 -2.84 -6.10 28.81
C PHE A 380 -3.35 -4.67 28.63
N THR A 381 -4.41 -4.28 29.36
CA THR A 381 -4.98 -2.92 29.26
C THR A 381 -3.97 -1.85 29.65
N ARG A 382 -3.18 -2.10 30.69
CA ARG A 382 -2.10 -1.20 31.12
C ARG A 382 -1.01 -1.10 30.07
N LEU A 383 -0.65 -2.23 29.44
CA LEU A 383 0.34 -2.30 28.36
C LEU A 383 -0.13 -1.53 27.13
N LEU A 384 -1.38 -1.73 26.69
CA LEU A 384 -1.97 -0.99 25.57
C LEU A 384 -2.04 0.52 25.84
N SER A 385 -2.38 0.93 27.06
CA SER A 385 -2.39 2.35 27.44
C SER A 385 -0.97 2.94 27.44
N ALA A 386 0.02 2.16 27.86
CA ALA A 386 1.42 2.55 27.81
C ALA A 386 1.92 2.73 26.38
N THR A 387 1.52 1.83 25.47
CA THR A 387 1.96 1.85 24.06
C THR A 387 1.22 2.90 23.25
N LYS A 388 -0.05 3.23 23.57
CA LYS A 388 -0.82 4.30 22.91
C LYS A 388 -0.08 5.65 22.87
N LYS A 389 0.74 5.96 23.87
CA LYS A 389 1.55 7.19 23.90
C LYS A 389 2.90 7.07 23.18
N ALA A 390 3.44 5.86 23.06
CA ALA A 390 4.72 5.57 22.43
C ALA A 390 4.59 5.31 20.91
N ASP A 391 3.40 4.88 20.47
CA ASP A 391 3.02 4.50 19.11
C ASP A 391 2.63 5.72 18.26
N ARG A 392 3.61 6.63 18.05
CA ARG A 392 3.48 7.75 17.11
C ARG A 392 4.45 7.70 15.94
N SER A 393 5.39 6.74 15.91
CA SER A 393 6.29 6.58 14.78
C SER A 393 5.76 5.52 13.80
N PHE A 394 5.88 5.81 12.51
CA PHE A 394 5.43 4.91 11.44
C PHE A 394 6.08 3.53 11.49
N ASN A 395 7.32 3.44 11.99
CA ASN A 395 8.10 2.19 12.08
C ASN A 395 8.19 1.60 13.50
N PHE A 396 7.35 2.08 14.42
CA PHE A 396 7.33 1.64 15.81
C PHE A 396 7.32 0.11 15.96
N ALA A 397 6.49 -0.61 15.19
CA ALA A 397 6.39 -2.06 15.26
C ALA A 397 7.62 -2.80 14.72
N TYR A 398 8.36 -2.20 13.79
CA TYR A 398 9.62 -2.76 13.29
C TYR A 398 10.74 -2.56 14.30
N GLU A 399 10.94 -1.33 14.77
CA GLU A 399 11.94 -0.98 15.79
C GLU A 399 11.73 -1.83 17.05
N MET A 400 10.49 -1.91 17.53
CA MET A 400 10.16 -2.75 18.68
C MET A 400 10.41 -4.23 18.44
N ARG A 401 10.19 -4.75 17.22
CA ARG A 401 10.50 -6.16 16.90
C ARG A 401 12.00 -6.40 16.97
N SER A 402 12.78 -5.52 16.37
CA SER A 402 14.25 -5.61 16.35
C SER A 402 14.82 -5.53 17.77
N GLY A 403 14.27 -4.66 18.62
CA GLY A 403 14.62 -4.61 20.03
C GLY A 403 14.20 -5.86 20.80
N ALA A 404 12.96 -6.31 20.60
CA ALA A 404 12.40 -7.49 21.26
C ALA A 404 13.14 -8.79 20.93
N ALA A 405 13.81 -8.86 19.77
CA ALA A 405 14.64 -10.00 19.39
C ALA A 405 15.77 -10.27 20.40
N TRP A 406 16.17 -9.27 21.20
CA TRP A 406 17.20 -9.39 22.23
C TRP A 406 16.68 -9.87 23.60
N ILE A 407 15.36 -10.00 23.78
CA ILE A 407 14.76 -10.47 25.06
C ILE A 407 15.30 -11.85 25.51
N PRO A 408 15.46 -12.86 24.64
CA PRO A 408 16.03 -14.14 25.05
C PRO A 408 17.44 -14.04 25.62
N PHE A 409 18.22 -13.07 25.13
CA PHE A 409 19.61 -12.86 25.50
C PHE A 409 19.76 -12.03 26.78
N ILE A 410 19.00 -10.93 26.90
CA ILE A 410 18.92 -10.12 28.13
C ILE A 410 18.33 -10.95 29.28
N GLY A 411 17.40 -11.84 28.97
CA GLY A 411 16.77 -12.75 29.93
C GLY A 411 15.27 -12.51 30.01
N ARG A 412 14.49 -13.51 29.56
CA ARG A 412 13.02 -13.42 29.48
C ARG A 412 12.35 -13.03 30.80
N ARG A 413 12.86 -13.53 31.93
CA ARG A 413 12.31 -13.22 33.27
C ARG A 413 12.54 -11.76 33.65
N ALA A 414 13.73 -11.22 33.40
CA ALA A 414 14.05 -9.82 33.67
C ALA A 414 13.22 -8.89 32.77
N CYS A 415 13.19 -9.16 31.46
CA CYS A 415 12.37 -8.40 30.52
C CYS A 415 10.88 -8.43 30.87
N LEU A 416 10.35 -9.57 31.33
CA LEU A 416 8.97 -9.66 31.79
C LEU A 416 8.75 -8.79 33.02
N PHE A 417 9.66 -8.86 34.00
CA PHE A 417 9.60 -8.00 35.18
C PHE A 417 9.57 -6.51 34.79
N PHE A 418 10.46 -6.08 33.90
CA PHE A 418 10.49 -4.69 33.40
C PHE A 418 9.21 -4.31 32.68
N LEU A 419 8.71 -5.16 31.78
CA LEU A 419 7.47 -4.93 31.03
C LEU A 419 6.26 -4.76 31.95
N LEU A 420 6.14 -5.59 32.99
CA LEU A 420 4.99 -5.55 33.91
C LEU A 420 5.05 -4.37 34.88
N ARG A 421 6.25 -3.95 35.30
CA ARG A 421 6.43 -2.84 36.25
C ARG A 421 6.44 -1.48 35.56
N GLU A 422 7.13 -1.37 34.43
CA GLU A 422 7.40 -0.12 33.72
C GLU A 422 7.20 -0.25 32.20
N PRO A 423 5.96 -0.50 31.75
CA PRO A 423 5.69 -0.80 30.34
C PRO A 423 6.05 0.36 29.39
N ARG A 424 5.90 1.62 29.82
CA ARG A 424 6.22 2.79 28.99
C ARG A 424 7.73 2.90 28.74
N MET A 425 8.52 2.84 29.81
CA MET A 425 9.98 2.88 29.70
C MET A 425 10.51 1.63 28.99
N PHE A 426 9.89 0.46 29.22
CA PHE A 426 10.29 -0.77 28.53
C PHE A 426 10.16 -0.61 27.02
N VAL A 427 8.99 -0.14 26.56
CA VAL A 427 8.74 0.11 25.14
C VAL A 427 9.72 1.13 24.59
N LYS A 428 9.96 2.24 25.29
CA LYS A 428 10.92 3.26 24.85
C LYS A 428 12.34 2.69 24.72
N ALA A 429 12.86 2.02 25.75
CA ALA A 429 14.22 1.51 25.77
C ALA A 429 14.43 0.38 24.74
N PHE A 430 13.46 -0.54 24.58
CA PHE A 430 13.55 -1.60 23.58
C PHE A 430 13.38 -1.07 22.15
N ARG A 431 12.58 -0.02 21.95
CA ARG A 431 12.50 0.68 20.67
C ARG A 431 13.87 1.24 20.29
N LEU A 432 14.51 1.98 21.21
CA LEU A 432 15.85 2.55 21.00
C LEU A 432 16.90 1.47 20.72
N LEU A 433 16.86 0.36 21.46
CA LEU A 433 17.72 -0.80 21.19
C LEU A 433 17.49 -1.36 19.77
N GLY A 434 16.25 -1.41 19.31
CA GLY A 434 15.89 -1.87 17.98
C GLY A 434 16.22 -0.91 16.84
N MET A 435 16.54 0.34 17.14
CA MET A 435 17.05 1.32 16.17
C MET A 435 18.56 1.16 15.93
N LEU A 436 19.28 0.46 16.82
CA LEU A 436 20.70 0.18 16.63
C LEU A 436 20.94 -0.83 15.50
N SER A 437 22.14 -0.79 14.90
CA SER A 437 22.57 -1.88 14.02
C SER A 437 22.64 -3.19 14.82
N HIS A 438 22.47 -4.34 14.16
CA HIS A 438 22.47 -5.63 14.85
C HIS A 438 23.71 -5.85 15.75
N GLU A 439 24.89 -5.43 15.28
CA GLU A 439 26.15 -5.51 16.03
C GLU A 439 26.18 -4.61 17.26
N ALA A 440 25.74 -3.35 17.10
CA ALA A 440 25.65 -2.38 18.20
C ALA A 440 24.60 -2.83 19.24
N ALA A 441 23.43 -3.27 18.79
CA ALA A 441 22.38 -3.81 19.64
C ALA A 441 22.86 -5.05 20.40
N SER A 442 23.63 -5.94 19.76
CA SER A 442 24.24 -7.11 20.40
C SER A 442 25.16 -6.73 21.55
N ARG A 443 26.07 -5.76 21.33
CA ARG A 443 26.99 -5.27 22.37
C ARG A 443 26.23 -4.67 23.55
N VAL A 444 25.25 -3.81 23.27
CA VAL A 444 24.41 -3.19 24.30
C VAL A 444 23.64 -4.24 25.08
N ALA A 445 22.97 -5.16 24.39
CA ALA A 445 22.19 -6.23 25.01
C ALA A 445 23.09 -7.15 25.86
N TYR A 446 24.33 -7.41 25.43
CA TYR A 446 25.28 -8.23 26.18
C TYR A 446 25.67 -7.54 27.47
N VAL A 447 26.16 -6.31 27.40
CA VAL A 447 26.54 -5.53 28.60
C VAL A 447 25.34 -5.40 29.55
N PHE A 448 24.15 -5.15 29.02
CA PHE A 448 22.93 -5.03 29.82
C PHE A 448 22.55 -6.35 30.50
N ALA A 449 22.65 -7.50 29.81
CA ALA A 449 22.31 -8.81 30.36
C ALA A 449 23.11 -9.16 31.63
N TYR A 450 24.37 -8.69 31.73
CA TYR A 450 25.24 -8.93 32.89
C TYR A 450 25.19 -7.81 33.94
N HIS A 451 24.41 -6.76 33.71
CA HIS A 451 24.31 -5.66 34.66
C HIS A 451 23.64 -6.11 35.97
N PRO A 452 24.09 -5.67 37.17
CA PRO A 452 23.50 -6.06 38.45
C PRO A 452 21.98 -5.80 38.57
N LEU A 453 21.50 -4.75 37.89
CA LEU A 453 20.05 -4.42 37.82
C LEU A 453 19.21 -5.48 37.07
N VAL A 454 19.85 -6.30 36.24
CA VAL A 454 19.21 -7.35 35.44
C VAL A 454 19.43 -8.73 36.06
N THR A 455 20.65 -9.01 36.55
CA THR A 455 21.02 -10.32 37.10
C THR A 455 20.43 -10.56 38.50
N THR A 456 20.18 -9.50 39.28
CA THR A 456 19.54 -9.63 40.58
C THR A 456 18.03 -9.88 40.44
N LYS A 457 17.48 -10.73 41.32
CA LYS A 457 16.05 -11.08 41.35
C LYS A 457 15.35 -10.27 42.45
N PRO A 458 14.87 -9.04 42.17
CA PRO A 458 14.30 -8.16 43.19
C PRO A 458 13.06 -8.77 43.87
N ASP A 459 12.37 -9.71 43.21
CA ASP A 459 11.23 -10.45 43.76
C ASP A 459 11.61 -11.45 44.87
N LYS A 460 12.91 -11.73 45.04
CA LYS A 460 13.44 -12.59 46.09
C LYS A 460 14.15 -11.83 47.21
N CYS A 461 14.36 -10.54 47.04
CA CYS A 461 15.01 -9.70 48.03
C CYS A 461 14.03 -9.40 49.18
N THR A 462 14.56 -9.32 50.40
CA THR A 462 13.87 -8.70 51.52
C THR A 462 13.69 -7.21 51.25
N LEU A 463 12.74 -6.58 51.94
CA LEU A 463 12.52 -5.13 51.82
C LEU A 463 13.78 -4.32 52.14
N LYS A 464 14.56 -4.77 53.14
CA LYS A 464 15.83 -4.13 53.53
C LYS A 464 16.86 -4.22 52.41
N GLU A 465 17.05 -5.39 51.81
CA GLU A 465 17.96 -5.55 50.67
C GLU A 465 17.54 -4.69 49.49
N LEU A 466 16.24 -4.67 49.16
CA LEU A 466 15.74 -3.89 48.04
C LEU A 466 15.94 -2.38 48.24
N VAL A 467 15.78 -1.87 49.48
CA VAL A 467 16.11 -0.47 49.82
C VAL A 467 17.58 -0.18 49.58
N ILE A 468 18.50 -0.99 50.13
CA ILE A 468 19.95 -0.82 49.95
C ILE A 468 20.31 -0.81 48.46
N MET A 469 19.71 -1.73 47.70
CA MET A 469 19.96 -1.87 46.27
C MET A 469 19.47 -0.66 45.45
N VAL A 470 18.24 -0.19 45.70
CA VAL A 470 17.68 0.99 45.02
C VAL A 470 18.46 2.25 45.40
N GLU A 471 18.78 2.42 46.68
CA GLU A 471 19.55 3.55 47.19
C GLU A 471 20.97 3.57 46.59
N ALA A 472 21.64 2.42 46.48
CA ALA A 472 22.96 2.34 45.83
C ALA A 472 22.91 2.63 44.33
N ALA A 473 21.80 2.31 43.64
CA ALA A 473 21.66 2.50 42.20
C ALA A 473 21.12 3.88 41.79
N SER A 474 20.54 4.65 42.72
CA SER A 474 19.84 5.91 42.45
C SER A 474 20.72 7.16 42.23
N PRO A 475 21.90 7.35 42.86
CA PRO A 475 22.66 8.59 42.77
C PRO A 475 22.99 9.00 41.33
N GLY A 476 22.68 10.25 40.99
CA GLY A 476 22.96 10.83 39.66
C GLY A 476 21.99 10.41 38.54
N ARG A 477 20.99 9.57 38.84
CA ARG A 477 20.02 9.09 37.84
C ARG A 477 18.72 9.87 37.85
N LYS A 478 18.11 10.01 36.67
CA LYS A 478 16.86 10.75 36.48
C LYS A 478 15.70 10.12 37.22
N HIS A 479 15.65 8.78 37.31
CA HIS A 479 14.59 8.05 38.00
C HIS A 479 15.05 7.47 39.34
N GLY A 480 16.12 8.01 39.92
CA GLY A 480 16.49 7.74 41.31
C GLY A 480 15.32 8.09 42.25
N ILE A 481 15.14 7.29 43.30
CA ILE A 481 14.08 7.53 44.29
C ILE A 481 14.73 7.74 45.65
N GLU A 482 14.32 8.80 46.33
CA GLU A 482 14.65 9.03 47.73
C GLU A 482 13.82 8.08 48.61
N ILE A 483 14.50 7.34 49.49
CA ILE A 483 13.86 6.38 50.38
C ILE A 483 13.09 7.16 51.45
N LYS A 484 11.76 6.98 51.48
CA LYS A 484 10.87 7.69 52.42
C LYS A 484 11.30 7.45 53.87
N GLU A 485 11.36 8.52 54.68
CA GLU A 485 11.71 8.45 56.11
C GLU A 485 10.86 7.41 56.87
N ARG A 486 9.56 7.31 56.54
CA ARG A 486 8.66 6.31 57.16
C ARG A 486 9.13 4.88 56.94
N LEU A 487 9.73 4.59 55.79
CA LEU A 487 10.21 3.26 55.43
C LEU A 487 11.54 2.98 56.12
N GLN A 488 12.41 3.99 56.20
CA GLN A 488 13.64 3.92 57.00
C GLN A 488 13.32 3.64 58.48
N ALA A 489 12.33 4.35 59.06
CA ALA A 489 11.88 4.12 60.44
C ALA A 489 11.27 2.72 60.65
N HIS A 490 10.56 2.19 59.66
CA HIS A 490 10.07 0.81 59.70
C HIS A 490 11.22 -0.20 59.71
N LEU A 491 12.22 -0.01 58.84
CA LEU A 491 13.39 -0.90 58.75
C LEU A 491 14.31 -0.82 59.98
N ALA A 492 14.32 0.33 60.66
CA ALA A 492 15.01 0.53 61.93
C ALA A 492 14.23 -0.01 63.14
N ASN A 493 13.03 -0.58 62.93
CA ASN A 493 12.09 -0.99 63.98
C ASN A 493 11.70 0.13 64.96
N THR A 494 11.87 1.40 64.60
CA THR A 494 11.52 2.54 65.46
C THR A 494 10.04 2.90 65.33
N LYS A 495 9.46 2.71 64.14
CA LYS A 495 8.04 2.94 63.88
C LYS A 495 7.51 1.88 62.89
N PRO A 496 7.03 0.71 63.38
CA PRO A 496 6.55 -0.35 62.50
C PRO A 496 5.34 0.13 61.68
N GLN A 497 5.33 -0.21 60.39
CA GLN A 497 4.25 0.13 59.48
C GLN A 497 3.21 -1.01 59.38
N PRO A 498 1.93 -0.69 59.13
CA PRO A 498 0.92 -1.67 58.75
C PRO A 498 1.34 -2.52 57.54
N PRO A 499 1.03 -3.84 57.51
CA PRO A 499 1.48 -4.75 56.45
C PRO A 499 1.13 -4.32 55.02
N HIS A 500 0.00 -3.64 54.82
CA HIS A 500 -0.41 -3.16 53.50
C HIS A 500 0.46 -2.00 52.98
N LEU A 501 0.97 -1.14 53.88
CA LEU A 501 1.91 -0.07 53.50
C LEU A 501 3.29 -0.63 53.18
N VAL A 502 3.76 -1.59 53.98
CA VAL A 502 5.01 -2.34 53.70
C VAL A 502 4.96 -2.99 52.32
N LYS A 503 3.82 -3.63 51.98
CA LYS A 503 3.60 -4.22 50.66
C LYS A 503 3.57 -3.17 49.53
N ALA A 504 2.99 -2.00 49.79
CA ALA A 504 2.95 -0.90 48.82
C ALA A 504 4.36 -0.32 48.58
N ASP A 505 5.13 -0.08 49.65
CA ASP A 505 6.52 0.39 49.57
C ASP A 505 7.40 -0.64 48.83
N HIS A 506 7.21 -1.93 49.11
CA HIS A 506 7.90 -2.99 48.38
C HIS A 506 7.58 -2.98 46.86
N LEU A 507 6.33 -2.74 46.49
CA LEU A 507 5.92 -2.62 45.09
C LEU A 507 6.51 -1.39 44.41
N GLU A 508 6.53 -0.25 45.10
CA GLU A 508 7.12 1.00 44.62
C GLU A 508 8.63 0.84 44.37
N LEU A 509 9.36 0.18 45.28
CA LEU A 509 10.78 -0.10 45.12
C LEU A 509 11.06 -1.07 43.97
N MET A 510 10.25 -2.11 43.78
CA MET A 510 10.38 -2.97 42.59
C MET A 510 10.15 -2.20 41.29
N GLN A 511 9.23 -1.24 41.32
CA GLN A 511 8.97 -0.37 40.18
C GLN A 511 10.14 0.59 39.93
N ALA A 512 10.73 1.16 40.98
CA ALA A 512 11.97 1.94 40.94
C ALA A 512 13.12 1.16 40.31
N TRP A 513 13.31 -0.09 40.76
CA TRP A 513 14.32 -1.00 40.24
C TRP A 513 14.18 -1.22 38.74
N ALA A 514 12.95 -1.45 38.26
CA ALA A 514 12.67 -1.57 36.84
C ALA A 514 12.99 -0.29 36.05
N ARG A 515 12.67 0.91 36.59
CA ARG A 515 13.01 2.19 35.95
C ARG A 515 14.52 2.37 35.83
N LEU A 516 15.25 2.13 36.92
CA LEU A 516 16.72 2.25 36.95
C LEU A 516 17.36 1.28 35.96
N ALA A 517 16.88 0.04 35.87
CA ALA A 517 17.36 -0.93 34.89
C ALA A 517 17.14 -0.44 33.45
N LEU A 518 15.94 0.06 33.15
CA LEU A 518 15.61 0.54 31.81
C LEU A 518 16.35 1.85 31.46
N GLU A 519 16.62 2.71 32.44
CA GLU A 519 17.47 3.90 32.28
C GLU A 519 18.91 3.50 31.93
N VAL A 520 19.48 2.47 32.58
CA VAL A 520 20.78 1.92 32.19
C VAL A 520 20.78 1.41 30.75
N LEU A 521 19.71 0.74 30.30
CA LEU A 521 19.61 0.30 28.91
C LEU A 521 19.60 1.51 27.95
N GLU A 522 18.84 2.57 28.27
CA GLU A 522 18.83 3.80 27.47
C GLU A 522 20.22 4.47 27.42
N GLU A 523 20.92 4.54 28.56
CA GLU A 523 22.29 5.08 28.63
C GLU A 523 23.29 4.27 27.81
N LEU A 524 23.18 2.94 27.83
CA LEU A 524 24.03 2.06 27.02
C LEU A 524 23.76 2.26 25.53
N VAL A 525 22.49 2.39 25.12
CA VAL A 525 22.13 2.73 23.73
C VAL A 525 22.68 4.10 23.34
N GLN A 526 22.50 5.12 24.18
CA GLN A 526 23.04 6.46 23.94
C GLN A 526 24.56 6.47 23.85
N ARG A 527 25.25 5.72 24.72
CA ARG A 527 26.71 5.57 24.67
C ARG A 527 27.14 4.94 23.35
N GLU A 528 26.44 3.92 22.90
CA GLU A 528 26.74 3.26 21.63
C GLU A 528 26.54 4.21 20.44
N LEU A 529 25.45 4.98 20.42
CA LEU A 529 25.24 6.04 19.44
C LEU A 529 26.35 7.10 19.50
N LYS A 530 26.78 7.51 20.69
CA LYS A 530 27.88 8.48 20.88
C LYS A 530 29.20 7.94 20.32
N LEU A 531 29.47 6.65 20.48
CA LEU A 531 30.67 5.99 19.94
C LEU A 531 30.64 5.87 18.41
N MET A 532 29.46 5.72 17.81
CA MET A 532 29.30 5.68 16.36
C MET A 532 29.47 7.05 15.69
N PHE A 533 29.22 8.13 16.42
CA PHE A 533 29.27 9.51 15.91
C PHE A 533 30.05 10.47 16.83
N PRO A 534 31.33 10.19 17.13
CA PRO A 534 32.09 10.94 18.14
C PRO A 534 32.28 12.40 17.76
N ILE A 535 32.39 12.70 16.46
CA ILE A 535 32.52 14.06 15.95
C ILE A 535 31.25 14.86 16.21
N LEU A 536 30.08 14.31 15.88
CA LEU A 536 28.80 15.02 16.01
C LEU A 536 28.50 15.36 17.47
N MET A 537 28.78 14.44 18.38
CA MET A 537 28.56 14.66 19.81
C MET A 537 29.48 15.73 20.40
N ARG A 538 30.75 15.79 19.96
CA ARG A 538 31.68 16.86 20.37
C ARG A 538 31.24 18.22 19.85
N SER A 539 30.59 18.24 18.69
CA SER A 539 30.08 19.47 18.07
C SER A 539 28.69 19.88 18.60
N GLY A 540 28.17 19.25 19.64
CA GLY A 540 26.89 19.62 20.26
C GLY A 540 25.65 19.14 19.51
N ALA A 541 25.77 18.15 18.62
CA ALA A 541 24.61 17.53 17.99
C ALA A 541 23.65 17.01 19.06
N ARG A 542 22.37 17.27 18.87
CA ARG A 542 21.33 16.70 19.72
C ARG A 542 21.23 15.19 19.50
N GLU A 543 20.81 14.46 20.54
CA GLU A 543 20.73 13.00 20.51
C GLU A 543 19.72 12.50 19.46
N ASP A 544 18.64 13.23 19.23
CA ASP A 544 17.64 12.91 18.19
C ASP A 544 18.21 13.05 16.77
N THR A 545 19.07 14.03 16.51
CA THR A 545 19.80 14.14 15.24
C THR A 545 20.74 12.96 15.00
N VAL A 546 21.48 12.53 16.04
CA VAL A 546 22.39 11.38 15.92
C VAL A 546 21.60 10.10 15.65
N LEU A 547 20.48 9.92 16.36
CA LEU A 547 19.58 8.81 16.14
C LEU A 547 18.99 8.82 14.73
N PHE A 548 18.56 10.00 14.23
CA PHE A 548 18.10 10.18 12.85
C PHE A 548 19.18 9.70 11.85
N LEU A 549 20.42 10.17 11.99
CA LEU A 549 21.49 9.81 11.05
C LEU A 549 21.87 8.33 11.11
N HIS A 550 21.64 7.69 12.25
CA HIS A 550 21.90 6.27 12.45
C HIS A 550 20.85 5.38 11.77
N THR A 551 19.57 5.74 11.85
CA THR A 551 18.48 4.96 11.24
C THR A 551 18.25 5.24 9.77
N LEU A 552 18.94 6.22 9.21
CA LEU A 552 18.80 6.57 7.80
C LEU A 552 19.42 5.45 6.95
N ASP A 553 18.63 4.67 6.21
CA ASP A 553 19.21 3.57 5.41
C ASP A 553 20.04 4.08 4.22
N GLU A 554 19.60 5.17 3.62
CA GLU A 554 20.23 5.80 2.46
C GLU A 554 20.85 7.15 2.81
N ASN A 555 21.79 7.65 2.02
CA ASN A 555 22.33 9.01 2.21
C ASN A 555 23.01 9.28 3.57
N GLN A 556 23.31 8.26 4.39
CA GLN A 556 23.99 8.42 5.68
C GLN A 556 25.25 9.28 5.59
N ARG A 557 26.10 9.02 4.59
CA ARG A 557 27.35 9.79 4.39
C ARG A 557 27.08 11.26 4.10
N LYS A 558 26.07 11.54 3.27
CA LYS A 558 25.63 12.90 2.93
C LYS A 558 25.04 13.60 4.16
N GLY A 559 24.19 12.91 4.93
CA GLY A 559 23.62 13.41 6.17
C GLY A 559 24.64 13.70 7.26
N ARG A 560 25.60 12.80 7.50
CA ARG A 560 26.72 13.03 8.43
C ARG A 560 27.53 14.26 8.01
N THR A 561 27.76 14.44 6.71
CA THR A 561 28.48 15.61 6.19
C THR A 561 27.69 16.89 6.38
N LEU A 562 26.38 16.88 6.11
CA LEU A 562 25.47 18.01 6.33
C LEU A 562 25.50 18.46 7.80
N VAL A 563 25.22 17.53 8.73
CA VAL A 563 25.16 17.84 10.17
C VAL A 563 26.50 18.30 10.70
N ARG A 564 27.61 17.63 10.33
CA ARG A 564 28.95 18.06 10.74
C ARG A 564 29.25 19.48 10.28
N ARG A 565 29.02 19.80 8.99
CA ARG A 565 29.28 21.14 8.45
C ARG A 565 28.46 22.20 9.18
N HIS A 566 27.19 21.93 9.44
CA HIS A 566 26.32 22.84 10.16
C HIS A 566 26.84 23.11 11.59
N LEU A 567 27.22 22.07 12.33
CA LEU A 567 27.75 22.22 13.69
C LEU A 567 29.15 22.87 13.74
N GLU A 568 29.92 22.78 12.66
CA GLU A 568 31.19 23.49 12.48
C GLU A 568 30.99 24.97 12.08
N GLY A 569 29.74 25.45 11.95
CA GLY A 569 29.43 26.81 11.50
C GLY A 569 29.80 27.06 10.04
N LEU A 570 30.01 26.01 9.24
CA LEU A 570 30.31 26.15 7.82
C LEU A 570 29.05 26.55 7.05
N PRO A 571 29.20 27.25 5.91
CA PRO A 571 28.06 27.72 5.13
C PRO A 571 27.11 26.58 4.72
N PRO A 572 25.78 26.84 4.67
CA PRO A 572 24.76 25.82 4.42
C PRO A 572 25.06 24.98 3.17
N ALA A 573 25.12 23.66 3.33
CA ALA A 573 25.47 22.77 2.22
C ALA A 573 24.51 22.92 1.02
N LYS A 574 23.25 23.32 1.29
CA LYS A 574 22.19 23.53 0.32
C LYS A 574 22.56 24.57 -0.73
N GLU A 575 23.12 25.72 -0.34
CA GLU A 575 23.49 26.79 -1.28
C GLU A 575 24.80 26.53 -2.02
N HIS A 576 25.74 25.85 -1.37
CA HIS A 576 27.10 25.73 -1.90
C HIS A 576 27.36 24.46 -2.72
N HIS A 577 26.45 23.47 -2.71
CA HIS A 577 26.64 22.27 -3.52
C HIS A 577 26.60 22.63 -5.03
N PRO A 578 27.57 22.18 -5.86
CA PRO A 578 27.63 22.55 -7.28
C PRO A 578 26.36 22.26 -8.07
N ALA A 579 25.72 21.12 -7.81
CA ALA A 579 24.45 20.77 -8.47
C ALA A 579 23.28 21.66 -8.03
N ASN A 580 23.23 22.06 -6.75
CA ASN A 580 22.23 23.00 -6.27
C ASN A 580 22.46 24.40 -6.85
N ARG A 581 23.71 24.87 -6.91
CA ARG A 581 24.06 26.14 -7.57
C ARG A 581 23.65 26.15 -9.05
N ARG A 582 23.90 25.05 -9.77
CA ARG A 582 23.47 24.89 -11.16
C ARG A 582 21.95 24.99 -11.27
N TRP A 583 21.21 24.28 -10.40
CA TRP A 583 19.75 24.34 -10.39
C TRP A 583 19.23 25.74 -10.03
N LEU A 584 19.78 26.39 -9.00
CA LEU A 584 19.43 27.75 -8.59
C LEU A 584 19.69 28.78 -9.70
N GLY A 585 20.72 28.58 -10.51
CA GLY A 585 21.02 29.41 -11.69
C GLY A 585 20.02 29.26 -12.84
N THR A 586 19.09 28.29 -12.78
CA THR A 586 17.98 28.16 -13.73
C THR A 586 16.76 28.99 -13.34
N LEU A 587 16.76 29.58 -12.13
CA LEU A 587 15.72 30.50 -11.68
C LEU A 587 16.13 31.95 -12.00
N PRO A 588 15.17 32.86 -12.25
CA PRO A 588 15.46 34.29 -12.27
C PRO A 588 16.17 34.72 -10.97
N SER A 589 17.16 35.61 -11.06
CA SER A 589 17.96 36.02 -9.90
C SER A 589 17.10 36.49 -8.70
N PRO A 590 16.06 37.33 -8.88
CA PRO A 590 15.21 37.74 -7.77
C PRO A 590 14.49 36.56 -7.10
N THR A 591 13.95 35.64 -7.90
CA THR A 591 13.27 34.42 -7.42
C THR A 591 14.24 33.52 -6.65
N SER A 592 15.45 33.31 -7.15
CA SER A 592 16.46 32.46 -6.51
C SER A 592 16.88 32.99 -5.14
N SER A 593 17.18 34.29 -5.05
CA SER A 593 17.52 34.95 -3.79
C SER A 593 16.38 34.92 -2.78
N GLN A 594 15.14 35.12 -3.24
CA GLN A 594 13.98 35.10 -2.37
C GLN A 594 13.60 33.69 -1.90
N TRP A 595 13.79 32.68 -2.75
CA TRP A 595 13.56 31.27 -2.41
C TRP A 595 14.53 30.74 -1.36
N MET A 596 15.79 31.19 -1.41
CA MET A 596 16.80 30.84 -0.40
C MET A 596 16.71 31.75 0.84
N GLY A 597 16.08 32.92 0.73
CA GLY A 597 15.92 33.88 1.80
C GLY A 597 14.86 33.50 2.85
N THR A 598 14.61 34.43 3.75
CA THR A 598 13.55 34.32 4.75
C THR A 598 12.26 34.93 4.22
N PHE A 599 11.17 34.18 4.28
CA PHE A 599 9.81 34.69 4.09
C PHE A 599 8.99 34.34 5.32
N THR A 600 8.22 35.30 5.84
CA THR A 600 7.57 35.16 7.16
C THR A 600 6.22 35.86 7.18
N ARG A 601 5.23 35.21 7.79
CA ARG A 601 3.93 35.79 8.12
C ARG A 601 3.59 35.48 9.58
N THR A 602 2.90 36.40 10.23
CA THR A 602 2.41 36.22 11.61
C THR A 602 0.91 36.51 11.66
N ARG A 603 0.16 35.74 12.45
CA ARG A 603 -1.28 35.89 12.65
C ARG A 603 -1.69 35.40 14.04
N GLN A 604 -2.72 36.02 14.62
CA GLN A 604 -3.38 35.50 15.82
C GLN A 604 -4.31 34.34 15.46
N ILE A 605 -4.17 33.22 16.15
CA ILE A 605 -5.01 32.01 16.00
C ILE A 605 -5.67 31.70 17.34
N SER A 606 -6.98 31.48 17.32
CA SER A 606 -7.86 31.48 18.49
C SER A 606 -7.37 30.63 19.68
N ASN A 607 -6.78 29.46 19.41
CA ASN A 607 -6.33 28.50 20.43
C ASN A 607 -4.80 28.39 20.57
N LEU A 608 -4.04 29.08 19.72
CA LEU A 608 -2.57 29.00 19.67
C LEU A 608 -1.90 30.35 20.01
N GLY A 609 -2.68 31.43 20.07
CA GLY A 609 -2.16 32.78 20.22
C GLY A 609 -1.47 33.26 18.94
N GLU A 610 -0.39 34.02 19.10
CA GLU A 610 0.42 34.45 17.96
C GLU A 610 1.14 33.25 17.34
N VAL A 611 0.93 33.06 16.04
CA VAL A 611 1.59 32.02 15.24
C VAL A 611 2.34 32.67 14.09
N THR A 612 3.59 32.26 13.90
CA THR A 612 4.47 32.69 12.82
C THR A 612 4.76 31.53 11.87
N ILE A 613 4.46 31.69 10.57
CA ILE A 613 4.88 30.76 9.52
C ILE A 613 6.13 31.31 8.84
N SER A 614 7.19 30.50 8.74
CA SER A 614 8.42 30.86 8.04
C SER A 614 9.13 29.67 7.40
N VAL A 615 9.97 29.93 6.40
CA VAL A 615 10.93 28.95 5.85
C VAL A 615 11.94 28.55 6.92
N GLU A 616 12.08 27.25 7.15
CA GLU A 616 13.13 26.69 8.02
C GLU A 616 14.45 26.59 7.27
N GLN A 617 15.50 27.12 7.89
CA GLN A 617 16.86 27.16 7.35
C GLN A 617 17.82 26.30 8.17
N ASP A 618 17.47 25.96 9.41
CA ASP A 618 18.27 25.04 10.22
C ASP A 618 18.08 23.60 9.71
N PRO A 619 19.12 22.97 9.12
CA PRO A 619 19.02 21.60 8.66
C PRO A 619 18.69 20.63 9.79
N LEU A 620 19.08 20.90 11.04
CA LEU A 620 18.76 20.02 12.17
C LEU A 620 17.27 20.05 12.47
N GLU A 621 16.62 21.20 12.36
CA GLU A 621 15.17 21.32 12.49
C GLU A 621 14.45 20.67 11.29
N ILE A 622 14.94 20.85 10.06
CA ILE A 622 14.38 20.18 8.87
C ILE A 622 14.41 18.65 9.02
N LEU A 623 15.51 18.07 9.51
CA LEU A 623 15.60 16.62 9.73
C LEU A 623 14.57 16.10 10.75
N ARG A 624 13.99 16.98 11.58
CA ARG A 624 12.95 16.66 12.58
C ARG A 624 11.52 16.90 12.06
N MET A 625 11.35 17.27 10.79
CA MET A 625 10.04 17.61 10.21
C MET A 625 8.99 16.50 10.32
N GLY A 626 9.41 15.24 10.27
CA GLY A 626 8.50 14.12 10.43
C GLY A 626 8.13 13.82 11.87
N ASP A 627 8.99 14.19 12.83
CA ASP A 627 8.71 14.03 14.25
C ASP A 627 7.66 15.04 14.72
N TYR A 628 7.74 16.28 14.22
CA TYR A 628 6.75 17.33 14.49
C TYR A 628 5.37 17.02 13.88
N GLY A 629 5.35 16.58 12.63
CA GLY A 629 4.11 16.26 11.92
C GLY A 629 3.60 14.82 12.13
N HIS A 630 4.29 14.02 12.94
CA HIS A 630 4.03 12.59 13.14
C HIS A 630 3.83 11.83 11.82
N SER A 631 4.68 12.11 10.83
CA SER A 631 4.55 11.55 9.47
C SER A 631 5.58 10.44 9.19
N CYS A 632 5.46 9.83 8.00
CA CYS A 632 6.40 8.83 7.49
C CYS A 632 7.84 9.36 7.27
N LEU A 633 8.10 10.64 7.57
CA LEU A 633 9.37 11.33 7.39
C LEU A 633 10.19 11.43 8.69
N GLY A 634 9.65 10.93 9.82
CA GLY A 634 10.29 11.03 11.13
C GLY A 634 11.49 10.09 11.30
N SER A 635 12.23 10.23 12.40
CA SER A 635 13.35 9.33 12.69
C SER A 635 12.89 7.87 12.72
N GLY A 636 13.60 7.04 11.95
CA GLY A 636 13.34 5.63 11.82
C GLY A 636 12.15 5.27 10.96
N ALA A 637 11.42 6.20 10.33
CA ALA A 637 10.24 5.94 9.50
C ALA A 637 10.58 5.54 8.04
N CYS A 638 9.61 4.98 7.29
CA CYS A 638 9.88 4.40 5.96
C CYS A 638 10.32 5.41 4.88
N ASN A 639 9.98 6.70 5.03
CA ASN A 639 10.36 7.77 4.11
C ASN A 639 11.35 8.75 4.74
N GLN A 640 12.09 8.33 5.77
CA GLN A 640 13.07 9.16 6.47
C GLN A 640 14.12 9.76 5.52
N TYR A 641 14.51 9.04 4.45
CA TYR A 641 15.43 9.54 3.42
C TYR A 641 14.95 10.86 2.79
N SER A 642 13.64 11.07 2.69
CA SER A 642 13.06 12.29 2.11
C SER A 642 13.30 13.52 3.00
N ALA A 643 13.39 13.36 4.33
CA ALA A 643 13.79 14.46 5.23
C ALA A 643 15.22 14.94 4.94
N MET A 644 16.14 14.00 4.62
CA MET A 644 17.48 14.36 4.17
C MET A 644 17.43 15.13 2.84
N THR A 645 16.62 14.67 1.90
CA THR A 645 16.45 15.33 0.59
C THR A 645 15.92 16.75 0.73
N ASN A 646 14.93 16.98 1.60
CA ASN A 646 14.41 18.33 1.89
C ASN A 646 15.45 19.25 2.57
N ALA A 647 16.34 18.69 3.39
CA ALA A 647 17.43 19.45 4.01
C ALA A 647 18.57 19.79 3.03
N MET A 648 18.77 18.97 1.99
CA MET A 648 19.94 19.08 1.11
C MET A 648 19.66 19.68 -0.26
N GLU A 649 18.51 19.41 -0.88
CA GLU A 649 18.24 19.83 -2.26
C GLU A 649 17.66 21.23 -2.31
N ALA A 650 18.28 22.09 -3.11
CA ALA A 650 17.90 23.51 -3.16
C ALA A 650 16.49 23.75 -3.72
N ASN A 651 15.87 22.79 -4.41
CA ASN A 651 14.52 22.97 -4.96
C ASN A 651 13.38 22.61 -4.01
N LYS A 652 13.70 22.26 -2.76
CA LYS A 652 12.74 21.87 -1.74
C LYS A 652 12.95 22.72 -0.50
N GLN A 653 11.89 23.09 0.19
CA GLN A 653 11.96 23.80 1.48
C GLN A 653 10.94 23.20 2.44
N VAL A 654 11.18 23.41 3.73
CA VAL A 654 10.21 23.12 4.79
C VAL A 654 9.80 24.44 5.40
N ILE A 655 8.51 24.64 5.60
CA ILE A 655 8.00 25.77 6.35
C ILE A 655 7.35 25.28 7.65
N TYR A 656 7.57 26.03 8.73
CA TYR A 656 6.99 25.75 10.04
C TYR A 656 6.10 26.88 10.50
N ALA A 657 4.96 26.51 11.09
CA ALA A 657 4.18 27.37 11.96
C ALA A 657 4.69 27.19 13.40
N ARG A 658 5.16 28.25 14.03
CA ARG A 658 5.61 28.27 15.43
C ARG A 658 4.73 29.20 16.26
N ASP A 659 4.35 28.77 17.46
CA ASP A 659 3.67 29.64 18.42
C ASP A 659 4.64 30.63 19.10
N SER A 660 4.12 31.53 19.91
CA SER A 660 4.91 32.49 20.71
C SER A 660 5.96 31.85 21.65
N ALA A 661 5.85 30.54 21.94
CA ALA A 661 6.84 29.79 22.71
C ALA A 661 7.88 29.08 21.83
N GLY A 662 7.84 29.30 20.52
CA GLY A 662 8.73 28.67 19.52
C GLY A 662 8.37 27.21 19.20
N ARG A 663 7.26 26.69 19.72
CA ARG A 663 6.84 25.30 19.49
C ARG A 663 6.25 25.17 18.10
N VAL A 664 6.66 24.14 17.35
CA VAL A 664 6.07 23.83 16.04
C VAL A 664 4.65 23.34 16.24
N VAL A 665 3.68 24.07 15.70
CA VAL A 665 2.25 23.76 15.74
C VAL A 665 1.71 23.29 14.39
N GLY A 666 2.49 23.47 13.31
CA GLY A 666 2.18 22.98 11.99
C GLY A 666 3.41 23.02 11.08
N ARG A 667 3.41 22.21 10.02
CA ARG A 667 4.50 22.16 9.04
C ARG A 667 4.01 21.83 7.65
N GLN A 668 4.69 22.33 6.65
CA GLN A 668 4.39 22.04 5.24
C GLN A 668 5.69 21.89 4.45
N LEU A 669 5.70 20.98 3.48
CA LEU A 669 6.75 20.95 2.47
C LEU A 669 6.34 21.85 1.31
N ILE A 670 7.31 22.51 0.70
CA ILE A 670 7.10 23.27 -0.54
C ILE A 670 8.28 22.99 -1.48
N ALA A 671 8.05 23.03 -2.78
CA ALA A 671 9.08 22.79 -3.78
C ALA A 671 8.84 23.61 -5.04
N ILE A 672 9.89 23.82 -5.84
CA ILE A 672 9.77 24.40 -7.17
C ILE A 672 9.92 23.28 -8.21
N SER A 673 8.88 23.10 -9.04
CA SER A 673 8.87 22.10 -10.11
C SER A 673 9.82 22.45 -11.27
N GLU A 674 10.04 21.52 -12.19
CA GLU A 674 10.81 21.78 -13.41
C GLU A 674 10.17 22.86 -14.28
N GLU A 675 8.84 22.93 -14.29
CA GLU A 675 8.01 23.93 -14.98
C GLU A 675 7.95 25.28 -14.26
N LYS A 676 8.78 25.49 -13.23
CA LYS A 676 8.86 26.73 -12.44
C LYS A 676 7.54 27.11 -11.77
N ARG A 677 6.87 26.11 -11.19
CA ARG A 677 5.66 26.32 -10.38
C ARG A 677 5.97 26.06 -8.91
N LEU A 678 5.38 26.83 -8.01
CA LEU A 678 5.47 26.57 -6.58
C LEU A 678 4.47 25.46 -6.23
N VAL A 679 4.99 24.30 -5.84
CA VAL A 679 4.21 23.15 -5.41
C VAL A 679 4.19 23.11 -3.89
N CYS A 680 2.99 23.16 -3.33
CA CYS A 680 2.77 23.13 -1.90
C CYS A 680 2.17 21.77 -1.52
N PHE A 681 2.70 21.13 -0.48
CA PHE A 681 2.26 19.80 -0.04
C PHE A 681 1.31 19.89 1.15
N MET A 682 0.81 18.76 1.64
CA MET A 682 -0.13 18.73 2.76
C MET A 682 0.45 19.39 4.02
N VAL A 683 -0.39 20.11 4.76
CA VAL A 683 -0.08 20.61 6.10
C VAL A 683 -0.18 19.48 7.11
N TYR A 684 0.81 19.38 7.98
CA TYR A 684 0.88 18.39 9.05
C TYR A 684 0.99 19.04 10.44
N PRO A 685 0.48 18.38 11.50
CA PRO A 685 -0.22 17.10 11.45
C PRO A 685 -1.58 17.20 10.72
N SER A 686 -2.16 16.08 10.28
CA SER A 686 -3.37 16.11 9.44
C SER A 686 -4.63 16.60 10.17
N ASP A 687 -4.54 16.82 11.48
CA ASP A 687 -5.58 17.31 12.38
C ASP A 687 -5.33 18.75 12.85
N VAL A 688 -4.59 19.56 12.06
CA VAL A 688 -4.50 21.01 12.28
C VAL A 688 -5.89 21.65 12.19
N SER A 689 -6.10 22.74 12.92
CA SER A 689 -7.34 23.52 12.86
C SER A 689 -7.50 24.20 11.50
N ASP A 690 -8.73 24.32 11.00
CA ASP A 690 -9.08 25.03 9.76
C ASP A 690 -8.50 26.46 9.69
N GLU A 691 -8.40 27.15 10.84
CA GLU A 691 -7.80 28.49 10.94
C GLU A 691 -6.30 28.47 10.58
N LEU A 692 -5.56 27.47 11.06
CA LEU A 692 -4.14 27.28 10.76
C LEU A 692 -3.95 26.82 9.31
N GLU A 693 -4.82 25.94 8.81
CA GLU A 693 -4.80 25.50 7.40
C GLU A 693 -5.02 26.68 6.44
N THR A 694 -5.99 27.54 6.76
CA THR A 694 -6.25 28.79 6.03
C THR A 694 -5.04 29.75 6.09
N PHE A 695 -4.32 29.77 7.22
CA PHE A 695 -3.12 30.60 7.34
C PHE A 695 -1.96 30.09 6.46
N PHE A 696 -1.76 28.77 6.36
CA PHE A 696 -0.83 28.18 5.39
C PHE A 696 -1.24 28.49 3.95
N ALA A 697 -2.53 28.39 3.62
CA ALA A 697 -3.02 28.72 2.28
C ALA A 697 -2.76 30.18 1.88
N ALA A 698 -2.91 31.12 2.83
CA ALA A 698 -2.58 32.52 2.64
C ALA A 698 -1.06 32.72 2.47
N TYR A 699 -0.25 32.05 3.30
CA TYR A 699 1.20 32.06 3.17
C TYR A 699 1.67 31.55 1.80
N ASP A 700 1.12 30.44 1.31
CA ASP A 700 1.47 29.85 0.02
C ASP A 700 1.21 30.82 -1.14
N ARG A 701 0.04 31.49 -1.15
CA ARG A 701 -0.31 32.51 -2.15
C ARG A 701 0.63 33.70 -2.10
N ASP A 702 0.87 34.23 -0.90
CA ASP A 702 1.75 35.37 -0.71
C ASP A 702 3.18 35.03 -1.14
N PHE A 703 3.66 33.83 -0.80
CA PHE A 703 5.01 33.40 -1.14
C PHE A 703 5.16 33.15 -2.64
N ALA A 704 4.19 32.52 -3.30
CA ALA A 704 4.15 32.37 -4.75
C ALA A 704 4.19 33.72 -5.48
N THR A 705 3.38 34.68 -5.01
CA THR A 705 3.35 36.05 -5.54
C THR A 705 4.71 36.71 -5.38
N ALA A 706 5.32 36.57 -4.20
CA ALA A 706 6.60 37.17 -3.91
C ALA A 706 7.72 36.56 -4.77
N LEU A 707 7.71 35.24 -4.98
CA LEU A 707 8.63 34.52 -5.86
C LEU A 707 8.41 34.78 -7.36
N GLN A 708 7.27 35.39 -7.72
CA GLN A 708 6.79 35.53 -9.11
C GLN A 708 6.63 34.18 -9.81
N LEU A 709 6.18 33.16 -9.08
CA LEU A 709 5.91 31.82 -9.61
C LEU A 709 4.41 31.52 -9.51
N PRO A 710 3.81 30.90 -10.53
CA PRO A 710 2.45 30.40 -10.40
C PRO A 710 2.40 29.27 -9.36
N LEU A 711 1.32 29.22 -8.58
CA LEU A 711 1.00 28.07 -7.76
C LEU A 711 0.65 26.88 -8.66
N GLU A 712 1.07 25.68 -8.24
CA GLU A 712 0.59 24.44 -8.82
C GLU A 712 -0.77 24.07 -8.23
N THR A 713 -1.77 23.95 -9.11
CA THR A 713 -3.16 23.63 -8.77
C THR A 713 -3.59 22.26 -9.30
N GLU A 714 -2.80 21.68 -10.20
CA GLU A 714 -3.01 20.39 -10.81
C GLU A 714 -2.08 19.34 -10.18
N LYS A 715 -2.51 18.07 -10.17
CA LYS A 715 -1.67 16.95 -9.72
C LYS A 715 -0.67 16.49 -10.79
N LYS A 716 -0.14 17.41 -11.59
CA LYS A 716 0.76 17.13 -12.72
C LYS A 716 1.95 18.10 -12.69
N TYR A 717 3.02 17.66 -12.07
CA TYR A 717 4.29 18.41 -12.02
C TYR A 717 5.45 17.41 -12.04
N THR A 718 6.62 17.89 -12.48
CA THR A 718 7.85 17.11 -12.45
C THR A 718 8.83 17.74 -11.45
N MET A 719 9.48 16.91 -10.65
CA MET A 719 10.39 17.37 -9.61
C MET A 719 11.83 17.02 -9.95
N ALA A 720 12.65 18.05 -10.13
CA ALA A 720 14.07 17.86 -10.26
C ALA A 720 14.64 17.20 -8.99
N ALA A 721 15.65 16.36 -9.19
CA ALA A 721 16.48 15.77 -8.13
C ALA A 721 17.94 16.22 -8.31
N PRO A 722 18.30 17.48 -7.97
CA PRO A 722 19.66 18.00 -8.23
C PRO A 722 20.78 17.14 -7.66
N LEU A 723 20.54 16.43 -6.55
CA LEU A 723 21.53 15.57 -5.90
C LEU A 723 21.30 14.09 -6.17
N GLY A 724 20.31 13.74 -7.01
CA GLY A 724 19.89 12.38 -7.32
C GLY A 724 19.42 11.62 -6.08
N LEU A 725 18.85 12.33 -5.10
CA LEU A 725 18.33 11.72 -3.89
C LEU A 725 16.90 11.25 -4.11
N GLU A 726 16.55 10.08 -3.56
CA GLU A 726 15.16 9.67 -3.49
C GLU A 726 14.35 10.69 -2.68
N TRP A 727 13.11 10.91 -3.10
CA TRP A 727 12.21 11.85 -2.45
C TRP A 727 10.80 11.31 -2.47
N TYR A 728 10.14 11.41 -1.32
CA TYR A 728 8.76 10.99 -1.16
C TYR A 728 7.82 12.15 -1.48
N ASP A 729 6.99 11.95 -2.50
CA ASP A 729 5.98 12.88 -2.99
C ASP A 729 4.58 12.36 -2.60
N ASP A 730 3.92 13.05 -1.66
CA ASP A 730 2.56 12.76 -1.22
C ASP A 730 1.47 13.53 -1.99
N GLY A 731 1.88 14.25 -3.05
CA GLY A 731 1.02 15.02 -3.93
C GLY A 731 0.81 16.46 -3.47
N ALA A 732 0.70 17.37 -4.45
CA ALA A 732 0.28 18.74 -4.19
C ALA A 732 -1.04 18.79 -3.41
N TRP A 733 -1.06 19.57 -2.34
CA TRP A 733 -2.29 19.82 -1.60
C TRP A 733 -3.18 20.82 -2.35
N LYS A 734 -4.49 20.73 -2.11
CA LYS A 734 -5.42 21.68 -2.70
C LYS A 734 -5.49 22.89 -1.80
N VAL A 735 -4.75 23.94 -2.16
CA VAL A 735 -4.83 25.24 -1.49
C VAL A 735 -6.31 25.66 -1.48
N PRO A 736 -6.96 25.80 -0.31
CA PRO A 736 -8.33 26.28 -0.23
C PRO A 736 -8.49 27.57 -1.02
N GLU A 737 -9.42 27.58 -1.96
CA GLU A 737 -9.84 28.81 -2.62
C GLU A 737 -10.22 29.80 -1.53
N ASN A 738 -9.80 31.06 -1.71
CA ASN A 738 -9.92 32.08 -0.68
C ASN A 738 -11.34 32.02 -0.10
N PRO A 739 -11.53 31.68 1.18
CA PRO A 739 -12.86 31.75 1.77
C PRO A 739 -13.24 33.19 1.57
N ALA A 740 -14.23 33.44 0.70
CA ALA A 740 -14.61 34.77 0.25
C ALA A 740 -14.50 35.68 1.46
N VAL A 741 -13.52 36.59 1.42
CA VAL A 741 -13.16 37.43 2.56
C VAL A 741 -14.48 38.03 3.02
N ALA A 742 -15.03 37.50 4.12
CA ALA A 742 -16.18 38.11 4.75
C ALA A 742 -15.62 39.47 5.15
N GLU A 743 -16.01 40.49 4.40
CA GLU A 743 -15.43 41.83 4.39
C GLU A 743 -15.06 42.23 5.81
N ALA A 744 -13.77 42.07 6.13
CA ALA A 744 -13.25 42.56 7.39
C ALA A 744 -13.35 44.07 7.25
N THR A 745 -14.30 44.64 7.99
CA THR A 745 -14.53 46.07 8.09
C THR A 745 -13.17 46.73 8.31
N PRO A 746 -12.76 47.71 7.48
CA PRO A 746 -11.46 48.33 7.63
C PRO A 746 -11.39 48.91 9.04
N LEU A 747 -10.40 48.44 9.82
CA LEU A 747 -9.99 49.14 11.02
C LEU A 747 -9.46 50.49 10.56
N GLU A 748 -10.23 51.54 10.86
CA GLU A 748 -9.82 52.92 10.65
C GLU A 748 -8.52 53.23 11.41
N PRO A 749 -7.69 54.15 10.88
CA PRO A 749 -6.29 54.35 11.25
C PRO A 749 -6.03 54.77 12.70
#